data_AF-A0A962QY24-F1
#
_entry.id   AF-A0A962QY24-F1
#
_cell.length_a   1.000
_cell.length_b   1.000
_cell.length_c   1.000
_cell.angle_alpha   90.00
_cell.angle_beta   90.00
_cell.angle_gamma   90.00
#
_symmetry.space_group_name_H-M   'P 1'
#
loop_
_entity.id
_entity.type
_entity.pdbx_description
1 polymer ?
#
loop_
_entity_poly.entity_id
_entity_poly.type
_entity_poly.pdbx_seq_one_letter_code
_entity_poly.pdbx_strand_id
1 'polypeptide(L)'
;MLNQDALSQLRDLKSRIEAEKERAEAVVKGTQSRYGFAVLDDGREIFIPPDEMLKVFPDDRIQVCIRPTRDNKTIADVEKLIDSPLGEFTGRCVRKGKAIFVEPDLAQLNRWLFIPPHARNGVKEGDYLRCAILRHPIRDGKPQAKVLTIIGNEQTPGIENLYSMAKYALAAQWSDACGKEVEQLLADCRPMEQERRRDLTDLEFISIDTVKTQDIDDALYAEISSDGWTLFVAIADPTAYIPRDSALHRDIAARGTTVYFHGDVLPMMPEQLAQDTCALSEGCDRPALVCKIAVSDSGEVGDFEFIEATVRSRAKLSYYGVDRYLNGHADDLMSHATPLEALYQVFRALRGHRETHGLVMEERREFRWILNDDKRIDTIEPYEKLLSQKLVEECMVAANRCAALFLQRGAANGPFVTHPGIRADRLEEARQFLAMHAPEVAETDPTTVTGYRDIMRCLARGDHPLPLRSMINRLLTRAELSASPGPHMGMALEVYTNCTSPLRKYVDFLVHLQIKALLHGDQATQVSTTLLERLAQRLANTRQATLEAERWLAGKYLARLAAEGERTFKATVSHINSSGFNVRLDDNGLEGFVDLRKDPEKFSYDKWTASLTSTTRRFQLEQAVELRFREVDRADQYRALFEVVEGCGLKPQKPAPAQIPTPEP
;
A
#
# COMPACT_ATOMS: atom_id res chain seq x y z
N MET A 1 -42.99 52.65 25.88
CA MET A 1 -43.34 51.21 25.85
C MET A 1 -43.66 50.85 24.42
N LEU A 2 -42.96 49.89 23.83
CA LEU A 2 -43.28 49.40 22.48
C LEU A 2 -44.68 48.79 22.50
N ASN A 3 -45.54 49.22 21.57
CA ASN A 3 -46.94 48.78 21.44
C ASN A 3 -46.99 47.25 21.25
N GLN A 4 -47.80 46.55 22.05
CA GLN A 4 -47.88 45.07 22.02
C GLN A 4 -48.29 44.53 20.64
N ASP A 5 -49.12 45.28 19.90
CA ASP A 5 -49.51 44.94 18.53
C ASP A 5 -48.34 45.04 17.53
N ALA A 6 -47.45 46.02 17.70
CA ALA A 6 -46.26 46.15 16.86
C ALA A 6 -45.26 45.01 17.12
N LEU A 7 -45.15 44.55 18.37
CA LEU A 7 -44.35 43.37 18.73
C LEU A 7 -44.96 42.07 18.18
N SER A 8 -46.29 41.95 18.14
CA SER A 8 -47.00 40.82 17.53
C SER A 8 -46.82 40.79 16.02
N GLN A 9 -47.02 41.92 15.33
CA GLN A 9 -46.82 42.03 13.88
C GLN A 9 -45.36 41.78 13.47
N LEU A 10 -44.40 42.25 14.26
CA LEU A 10 -42.98 41.93 14.04
C LEU A 10 -42.67 40.44 14.25
N ARG A 11 -43.33 39.78 15.21
CA ARG A 11 -43.22 38.31 15.40
C ARG A 11 -43.81 37.53 14.23
N ASP A 12 -45.00 37.92 13.75
CA ASP A 12 -45.64 37.27 12.61
C ASP A 12 -44.86 37.49 11.31
N LEU A 13 -44.35 38.71 11.08
CA LEU A 13 -43.50 39.01 9.94
C LEU A 13 -42.19 38.22 10.01
N LYS A 14 -41.56 38.14 11.20
CA LYS A 14 -40.37 37.32 11.42
C LYS A 14 -40.66 35.83 11.18
N SER A 15 -41.79 35.32 11.63
CA SER A 15 -42.20 33.92 11.44
C SER A 15 -42.46 33.59 9.97
N ARG A 16 -43.04 34.51 9.18
CA ARG A 16 -43.22 34.33 7.73
C ARG A 16 -41.90 34.35 6.98
N ILE A 17 -41.02 35.31 7.28
CA ILE A 17 -39.66 35.38 6.71
C ILE A 17 -38.85 34.13 7.08
N GLU A 18 -39.03 33.57 8.28
CA GLU A 18 -38.38 32.32 8.70
C GLU A 18 -38.93 31.07 8.01
N ALA A 19 -40.17 31.10 7.50
CA ALA A 19 -40.79 30.00 6.78
C ALA A 19 -40.43 29.98 5.28
N GLU A 20 -40.06 31.13 4.70
CA GLU A 20 -39.63 31.24 3.29
C GLU A 20 -38.14 30.90 3.07
N LYS A 21 -37.37 30.72 4.15
CA LYS A 21 -35.95 30.35 4.06
C LYS A 21 -35.78 28.90 3.64
N GLU A 22 -35.07 28.68 2.54
CA GLU A 22 -34.64 27.35 2.12
C GLU A 22 -33.64 26.81 3.16
N ARG A 23 -33.99 25.69 3.80
CA ARG A 23 -33.11 24.95 4.71
C ARG A 23 -32.78 23.61 4.10
N ALA A 24 -31.52 23.22 4.18
CA ALA A 24 -31.05 21.94 3.67
C ALA A 24 -30.02 21.34 4.61
N GLU A 25 -29.92 20.02 4.59
CA GLU A 25 -28.76 19.33 5.16
C GLU A 25 -27.64 19.28 4.12
N ALA A 26 -26.41 19.33 4.61
CA ALA A 26 -25.22 19.38 3.78
C ALA A 26 -24.01 18.77 4.47
N VAL A 27 -23.04 18.35 3.68
CA VAL A 27 -21.69 18.02 4.14
C VAL A 27 -20.76 19.20 3.84
N VAL A 28 -19.96 19.60 4.83
CA VAL A 28 -19.00 20.71 4.69
C VAL A 28 -17.78 20.26 3.89
N LYS A 29 -17.51 20.95 2.79
CA LYS A 29 -16.30 20.81 1.97
C LYS A 29 -15.36 21.97 2.24
N GLY A 30 -14.22 21.69 2.86
CA GLY A 30 -13.19 22.67 3.17
C GLY A 30 -12.43 23.14 1.93
N THR A 31 -11.72 24.27 2.06
CA THR A 31 -10.75 24.70 1.04
C THR A 31 -9.45 25.15 1.70
N GLN A 32 -8.42 25.39 0.89
CA GLN A 32 -7.17 26.01 1.37
C GLN A 32 -7.36 27.48 1.78
N SER A 33 -8.46 28.11 1.35
CA SER A 33 -8.85 29.45 1.74
C SER A 33 -9.71 29.44 3.00
N ARG A 34 -10.09 30.62 3.51
CA ARG A 34 -10.93 30.73 4.71
C ARG A 34 -12.41 30.38 4.48
N TYR A 35 -12.82 30.07 3.26
CA TYR A 35 -14.20 29.73 2.88
C TYR A 35 -14.34 28.24 2.55
N GLY A 36 -15.57 27.77 2.39
CA GLY A 36 -15.89 26.39 2.04
C GLY A 36 -17.17 26.29 1.24
N PHE A 37 -17.65 25.07 1.05
CA PHE A 37 -18.92 24.79 0.38
C PHE A 37 -19.76 23.82 1.22
N ALA A 38 -21.08 24.03 1.22
CA ALA A 38 -22.07 23.09 1.72
C ALA A 38 -22.53 22.25 0.52
N VAL A 39 -22.14 20.97 0.50
CA VAL A 39 -22.59 20.02 -0.51
C VAL A 39 -23.91 19.44 -0.04
N LEU A 40 -25.01 19.84 -0.66
CA LEU A 40 -26.35 19.39 -0.31
C LEU A 40 -26.56 17.93 -0.76
N ASP A 41 -27.57 17.27 -0.21
CA ASP A 41 -27.93 15.89 -0.60
C ASP A 41 -28.35 15.75 -2.07
N ASP A 42 -28.81 16.83 -2.69
CA ASP A 42 -29.15 16.89 -4.12
C ASP A 42 -27.93 17.19 -5.02
N GLY A 43 -26.74 17.32 -4.44
CA GLY A 43 -25.47 17.55 -5.13
C GLY A 43 -25.14 19.03 -5.40
N ARG A 44 -26.00 19.99 -5.06
CA ARG A 44 -25.66 21.42 -5.19
C ARG A 44 -24.54 21.80 -4.22
N GLU A 45 -23.58 22.57 -4.68
CA GLU A 45 -22.54 23.19 -3.84
C GLU A 45 -22.89 24.65 -3.55
N ILE A 46 -23.16 24.97 -2.28
CA ILE A 46 -23.48 26.34 -1.85
C ILE A 46 -22.29 26.93 -1.10
N PHE A 47 -21.88 28.15 -1.46
CA PHE A 47 -20.74 28.81 -0.83
C PHE A 47 -20.98 29.10 0.66
N ILE A 48 -20.04 28.71 1.52
CA ILE A 48 -20.03 29.03 2.95
C ILE A 48 -19.03 30.18 3.19
N PRO A 49 -19.49 31.35 3.64
CA PRO A 49 -18.61 32.50 3.93
C PRO A 49 -17.58 32.21 5.04
N PRO A 50 -16.47 32.96 5.09
CA PRO A 50 -15.42 32.73 6.09
C PRO A 50 -15.89 32.70 7.55
N ASP A 51 -16.80 33.61 7.94
CA ASP A 51 -17.29 33.68 9.31
C ASP A 51 -18.15 32.46 9.69
N GLU A 52 -18.86 31.88 8.73
CA GLU A 52 -19.65 30.67 8.91
C GLU A 52 -18.76 29.42 8.91
N MET A 53 -17.71 29.39 8.07
CA MET A 53 -16.72 28.32 8.09
C MET A 53 -15.96 28.23 9.41
N LEU A 54 -15.85 29.33 10.17
CA LEU A 54 -15.28 29.27 11.52
C LEU A 54 -16.11 28.38 12.47
N LYS A 55 -17.39 28.13 12.21
CA LYS A 55 -18.27 27.33 13.09
C LYS A 55 -18.21 25.83 12.82
N VAL A 56 -17.56 25.40 11.75
CA VAL A 56 -17.58 24.00 11.30
C VAL A 56 -16.17 23.48 11.05
N PHE A 57 -16.03 22.17 10.96
CA PHE A 57 -14.89 21.47 10.42
C PHE A 57 -15.23 20.91 9.03
N PRO A 58 -14.22 20.59 8.19
CA PRO A 58 -14.43 19.77 7.02
C PRO A 58 -15.14 18.46 7.38
N ASP A 59 -15.99 17.98 6.49
CA ASP A 59 -16.81 16.77 6.58
C ASP A 59 -17.89 16.77 7.67
N ASP A 60 -18.07 17.88 8.40
CA ASP A 60 -19.24 18.03 9.28
C ASP A 60 -20.53 17.89 8.48
N ARG A 61 -21.48 17.13 9.04
CA ARG A 61 -22.86 17.11 8.59
C ARG A 61 -23.61 18.24 9.30
N ILE A 62 -24.16 19.17 8.55
CA ILE A 62 -24.79 20.38 9.07
C ILE A 62 -26.15 20.65 8.44
N GLN A 63 -26.97 21.43 9.14
CA GLN A 63 -28.12 22.11 8.56
C GLN A 63 -27.74 23.55 8.25
N VAL A 64 -28.04 23.99 7.03
CA VAL A 64 -27.78 25.35 6.54
C VAL A 64 -29.06 26.06 6.16
N CYS A 65 -29.07 27.38 6.35
CA CYS A 65 -30.05 28.28 5.74
C CYS A 65 -29.43 28.89 4.48
N ILE A 66 -30.09 28.69 3.34
CA ILE A 66 -29.66 29.16 2.04
C ILE A 66 -30.32 30.52 1.80
N ARG A 67 -29.51 31.54 1.48
CA ARG A 67 -30.03 32.87 1.16
C ARG A 67 -29.28 33.55 0.02
N PRO A 68 -29.97 34.39 -0.77
CA PRO A 68 -29.31 35.24 -1.75
C PRO A 68 -28.53 36.37 -1.06
N THR A 69 -27.41 36.75 -1.68
CA THR A 69 -26.65 37.96 -1.38
C THR A 69 -27.18 39.13 -2.22
N ARG A 70 -26.69 40.35 -1.94
CA ARG A 70 -27.04 41.56 -2.70
C ARG A 70 -26.72 41.45 -4.20
N ASP A 71 -25.74 40.62 -4.55
CA ASP A 71 -25.30 40.38 -5.94
C ASP A 71 -25.95 39.12 -6.56
N ASN A 72 -27.06 38.65 -5.99
CA ASN A 72 -27.82 37.47 -6.42
C ASN A 72 -27.03 36.14 -6.38
N LYS A 73 -25.89 36.09 -5.67
CA LYS A 73 -25.17 34.85 -5.38
C LYS A 73 -25.75 34.19 -4.14
N THR A 74 -25.84 32.87 -4.12
CA THR A 74 -26.38 32.11 -2.99
C THR A 74 -25.28 31.76 -1.98
N ILE A 75 -25.56 31.95 -0.70
CA ILE A 75 -24.67 31.54 0.40
C ILE A 75 -25.42 30.72 1.45
N ALA A 76 -24.66 29.90 2.18
CA ALA A 76 -25.13 29.07 3.26
C ALA A 76 -24.70 29.66 4.61
N ASP A 77 -25.67 29.98 5.47
CA ASP A 77 -25.44 30.25 6.88
C ASP A 77 -25.59 28.94 7.68
N VAL A 78 -24.66 28.64 8.58
CA VAL A 78 -24.70 27.41 9.37
C VAL A 78 -25.66 27.59 10.54
N GLU A 79 -26.73 26.80 10.59
CA GLU A 79 -27.72 26.86 11.67
C GLU A 79 -27.46 25.80 12.76
N LYS A 80 -27.12 24.57 12.36
CA LYS A 80 -27.01 23.44 13.30
C LYS A 80 -25.97 22.41 12.84
N LEU A 81 -25.22 21.87 13.80
CA LEU A 81 -24.41 20.67 13.60
C LEU A 81 -25.28 19.43 13.81
N ILE A 82 -25.22 18.50 12.87
CA ILE A 82 -25.93 17.20 12.92
C ILE A 82 -24.95 16.13 13.41
N ASP A 83 -23.80 16.01 12.73
CA ASP A 83 -22.75 15.06 13.05
C ASP A 83 -21.38 15.64 12.69
N SER A 84 -20.33 15.21 13.39
CA SER A 84 -18.96 15.62 13.13
C SER A 84 -18.06 14.39 13.14
N PRO A 85 -17.54 13.95 11.99
CA PRO A 85 -16.70 12.76 11.91
C PRO A 85 -15.29 13.00 12.47
N LEU A 86 -14.88 14.26 12.66
CA LEU A 86 -13.56 14.61 13.16
C LEU A 86 -13.46 14.31 14.67
N GLY A 87 -13.03 13.10 15.01
CA GLY A 87 -12.72 12.68 16.37
C GLY A 87 -11.27 12.98 16.76
N GLU A 88 -10.39 12.06 16.38
CA GLU A 88 -8.94 12.14 16.63
C GLU A 88 -8.17 12.60 15.41
N PHE A 89 -7.04 13.26 15.63
CA PHE A 89 -6.18 13.76 14.57
C PHE A 89 -4.75 13.93 15.07
N THR A 90 -3.80 14.01 14.14
CA THR A 90 -2.41 14.34 14.44
C THR A 90 -2.10 15.80 14.14
N GLY A 91 -1.04 16.33 14.75
CA GLY A 91 -0.58 17.67 14.45
C GLY A 91 0.66 18.04 15.24
N ARG A 92 1.10 19.30 15.07
CA ARG A 92 2.29 19.83 15.73
C ARG A 92 1.91 20.90 16.75
N CYS A 93 2.53 20.85 17.92
CA CYS A 93 2.34 21.87 18.95
C CYS A 93 2.99 23.19 18.51
N VAL A 94 2.22 24.27 18.55
CA VAL A 94 2.68 25.63 18.27
C VAL A 94 2.30 26.57 19.41
N ARG A 95 3.13 27.60 19.63
CA ARG A 95 2.93 28.57 20.70
C ARG A 95 2.72 29.96 20.12
N LYS A 96 1.75 30.69 20.67
CA LYS A 96 1.56 32.12 20.38
C LYS A 96 1.41 32.87 21.70
N GLY A 97 2.47 33.55 22.13
CA GLY A 97 2.55 34.14 23.47
C GLY A 97 2.44 33.06 24.56
N LYS A 98 1.49 33.20 25.48
CA LYS A 98 1.22 32.21 26.55
C LYS A 98 0.24 31.10 26.12
N ALA A 99 -0.42 31.25 24.97
CA ALA A 99 -1.38 30.29 24.47
C ALA A 99 -0.68 29.19 23.68
N ILE A 100 -1.19 27.96 23.84
CA ILE A 100 -0.70 26.75 23.16
C ILE A 100 -1.79 26.28 22.24
N PHE A 101 -1.40 25.90 21.02
CA PHE A 101 -2.28 25.38 20.00
C PHE A 101 -1.68 24.12 19.38
N VAL A 102 -2.52 23.35 18.71
CA VAL A 102 -2.09 22.35 17.74
C VAL A 102 -2.34 22.89 16.34
N GLU A 103 -1.33 22.80 15.49
CA GLU A 103 -1.42 22.89 14.04
C GLU A 103 -1.85 21.51 13.52
N PRO A 104 -3.13 21.33 13.15
CA PRO A 104 -3.64 20.02 12.75
C PRO A 104 -3.07 19.63 11.38
N ASP A 105 -2.67 18.38 11.24
CA ASP A 105 -2.31 17.76 9.97
C ASP A 105 -3.55 17.12 9.36
N LEU A 106 -4.47 18.00 8.96
CA LEU A 106 -5.74 17.64 8.35
C LEU A 106 -5.86 18.41 7.03
N ALA A 107 -6.19 17.68 5.97
CA ALA A 107 -6.46 18.30 4.69
C ALA A 107 -7.55 19.37 4.86
N GLN A 108 -7.35 20.53 4.24
CA GLN A 108 -8.36 21.60 4.17
C GLN A 108 -8.72 22.25 5.52
N LEU A 109 -7.93 22.04 6.59
CA LEU A 109 -8.09 22.74 7.87
C LEU A 109 -6.85 23.60 8.21
N ASN A 110 -6.87 24.85 7.75
CA ASN A 110 -5.72 25.76 7.87
C ASN A 110 -5.72 26.64 9.14
N ARG A 111 -6.37 26.19 10.22
CA ARG A 111 -6.43 26.94 11.48
C ARG A 111 -5.88 26.12 12.65
N TRP A 112 -5.16 26.80 13.53
CA TRP A 112 -4.67 26.20 14.76
C TRP A 112 -5.80 26.04 15.79
N LEU A 113 -5.81 24.92 16.51
CA LEU A 113 -6.82 24.60 17.51
C LEU A 113 -6.26 24.84 18.90
N PHE A 114 -6.98 25.59 19.74
CA PHE A 114 -6.49 25.95 21.07
C PHE A 114 -6.45 24.75 22.01
N ILE A 115 -5.35 24.60 22.78
CA ILE A 115 -5.21 23.58 23.81
C ILE A 115 -5.30 24.24 25.19
N PRO A 116 -6.43 24.08 25.91
CA PRO A 116 -6.60 24.68 27.22
C PRO A 116 -5.64 24.08 28.25
N PRO A 117 -5.26 24.82 29.32
CA PRO A 117 -4.25 24.40 30.28
C PRO A 117 -4.41 22.98 30.85
N HIS A 118 -5.64 22.57 31.16
CA HIS A 118 -5.95 21.25 31.74
C HIS A 118 -5.84 20.09 30.74
N ALA A 119 -5.69 20.36 29.44
CA ALA A 119 -5.70 19.36 28.37
C ALA A 119 -4.37 19.28 27.61
N ARG A 120 -3.29 19.85 28.17
CA ARG A 120 -1.97 19.96 27.53
C ARG A 120 -1.07 18.75 27.71
N ASN A 121 -1.27 17.96 28.77
CA ASN A 121 -0.43 16.81 29.13
C ASN A 121 1.09 17.06 29.07
N GLY A 122 1.54 18.27 29.44
CA GLY A 122 2.96 18.62 29.48
C GLY A 122 3.61 18.96 28.13
N VAL A 123 2.81 19.13 27.07
CA VAL A 123 3.31 19.40 25.71
C VAL A 123 4.22 20.64 25.63
N LYS A 124 5.27 20.52 24.82
CA LYS A 124 6.21 21.57 24.47
C LYS A 124 6.02 22.01 23.02
N GLU A 125 6.49 23.22 22.72
CA GLU A 125 6.45 23.73 21.36
C GLU A 125 7.32 22.86 20.44
N GLY A 126 6.81 22.54 19.25
CA GLY A 126 7.47 21.65 18.30
C GLY A 126 7.16 20.17 18.48
N ASP A 127 6.52 19.76 19.59
CA ASP A 127 6.12 18.36 19.78
C ASP A 127 5.09 17.93 18.73
N TYR A 128 5.24 16.72 18.21
CA TYR A 128 4.24 16.01 17.43
C TYR A 128 3.24 15.32 18.35
N LEU A 129 1.96 15.40 18.01
CA LEU A 129 0.86 15.05 18.89
C LEU A 129 -0.16 14.17 18.19
N ARG A 130 -0.76 13.27 18.97
CA ARG A 130 -2.11 12.73 18.72
C ARG A 130 -3.07 13.47 19.63
N CYS A 131 -4.12 14.04 19.05
CA CYS A 131 -5.10 14.89 19.72
C CYS A 131 -6.52 14.36 19.47
N ALA A 132 -7.45 14.84 20.28
CA ALA A 132 -8.88 14.72 20.02
C ALA A 132 -9.56 16.08 20.12
N ILE A 133 -10.67 16.26 19.40
CA ILE A 133 -11.53 17.43 19.57
C ILE A 133 -12.11 17.42 20.99
N LEU A 134 -11.83 18.50 21.74
CA LEU A 134 -12.38 18.72 23.08
C LEU A 134 -13.66 19.56 23.00
N ARG A 135 -13.70 20.53 22.08
CA ARG A 135 -14.85 21.41 21.87
C ARG A 135 -15.02 21.74 20.40
N HIS A 136 -16.20 21.42 19.88
CA HIS A 136 -16.61 21.79 18.54
C HIS A 136 -16.89 23.31 18.42
N PRO A 137 -16.51 23.96 17.31
CA PRO A 137 -16.64 25.41 17.12
C PRO A 137 -18.06 25.92 16.81
N ILE A 138 -19.05 25.05 16.61
CA ILE A 138 -20.41 25.40 16.13
C ILE A 138 -21.09 26.58 16.85
N ARG A 139 -20.80 26.79 18.14
CA ARG A 139 -21.45 27.82 18.94
C ARG A 139 -20.87 29.22 18.75
N ASP A 140 -19.55 29.34 18.67
CA ASP A 140 -18.84 30.63 18.78
C ASP A 140 -17.58 30.73 17.90
N GLY A 141 -17.35 29.75 17.04
CA GLY A 141 -16.18 29.66 16.18
C GLY A 141 -14.87 29.34 16.91
N LYS A 142 -14.91 28.92 18.18
CA LYS A 142 -13.72 28.69 19.02
C LYS A 142 -13.52 27.21 19.31
N PRO A 143 -12.80 26.47 18.45
CA PRO A 143 -12.53 25.06 18.69
C PRO A 143 -11.49 24.88 19.79
N GLN A 144 -11.59 23.77 20.51
CA GLN A 144 -10.56 23.33 21.45
C GLN A 144 -10.18 21.88 21.18
N ALA A 145 -8.90 21.57 21.39
CA ALA A 145 -8.36 20.22 21.31
C ALA A 145 -7.80 19.79 22.66
N LYS A 146 -7.73 18.47 22.89
CA LYS A 146 -6.99 17.86 23.99
C LYS A 146 -5.88 16.97 23.46
N VAL A 147 -4.73 16.99 24.12
CA VAL A 147 -3.63 16.08 23.81
C VAL A 147 -3.98 14.69 24.34
N LEU A 148 -3.95 13.67 23.48
CA LEU A 148 -4.06 12.27 23.88
C LEU A 148 -2.67 11.70 24.17
N THR A 149 -1.73 11.92 23.25
CA THR A 149 -0.37 11.40 23.34
C THR A 149 0.62 12.39 22.73
N ILE A 150 1.74 12.62 23.43
CA ILE A 150 2.91 13.28 22.85
C ILE A 150 3.70 12.20 22.13
N ILE A 151 3.78 12.28 20.80
CA ILE A 151 4.44 11.27 19.97
C ILE A 151 5.96 11.44 20.07
N GLY A 152 6.43 12.68 20.09
CA GLY A 152 7.85 13.03 20.13
C GLY A 152 8.11 14.40 19.54
N ASN A 153 9.34 14.66 19.11
CA ASN A 153 9.76 15.88 18.44
C ASN A 153 10.73 15.55 17.30
N GLU A 154 11.26 16.57 16.61
CA GLU A 154 12.21 16.37 15.49
C GLU A 154 13.49 15.61 15.88
N GLN A 155 13.88 15.61 17.17
CA GLN A 155 15.03 14.86 17.68
C GLN A 155 14.67 13.42 18.10
N THR A 156 13.39 13.04 18.17
CA THR A 156 13.00 11.68 18.51
C THR A 156 13.43 10.71 17.38
N PRO A 157 14.25 9.69 17.66
CA PRO A 157 14.64 8.69 16.67
C PRO A 157 13.41 7.99 16.08
N GLY A 158 13.33 7.93 14.75
CA GLY A 158 12.20 7.29 14.05
C GLY A 158 10.86 8.05 14.18
N ILE A 159 10.88 9.35 14.47
CA ILE A 159 9.67 10.18 14.56
C ILE A 159 8.77 10.08 13.33
N GLU A 160 9.34 9.86 12.15
CA GLU A 160 8.64 9.64 10.88
C GLU A 160 7.67 8.46 11.00
N ASN A 161 8.18 7.32 11.44
CA ASN A 161 7.41 6.10 11.61
C ASN A 161 6.33 6.30 12.68
N LEU A 162 6.71 6.82 13.85
CA LEU A 162 5.80 7.01 14.98
C LEU A 162 4.63 7.95 14.64
N TYR A 163 4.94 9.05 13.95
CA TYR A 163 3.93 10.03 13.55
C TYR A 163 3.00 9.49 12.47
N SER A 164 3.54 8.87 11.41
CA SER A 164 2.72 8.30 10.34
C SER A 164 1.87 7.13 10.85
N MET A 165 2.39 6.29 11.75
CA MET A 165 1.59 5.25 12.44
C MET A 165 0.37 5.85 13.16
N ALA A 166 0.56 6.95 13.89
CA ALA A 166 -0.52 7.63 14.60
C ALA A 166 -1.51 8.29 13.63
N LYS A 167 -1.02 8.96 12.58
CA LYS A 167 -1.84 9.67 11.57
C LYS A 167 -2.80 8.75 10.85
N TYR A 168 -2.32 7.57 10.46
CA TYR A 168 -3.12 6.58 9.74
C TYR A 168 -3.78 5.54 10.66
N ALA A 169 -3.76 5.79 11.97
CA ALA A 169 -4.39 4.99 13.02
C ALA A 169 -4.03 3.49 12.96
N LEU A 170 -2.74 3.18 12.78
CA LEU A 170 -2.28 1.78 12.81
C LEU A 170 -2.40 1.21 14.22
N ALA A 171 -2.88 -0.04 14.32
CA ALA A 171 -3.09 -0.73 15.58
C ALA A 171 -1.73 -1.12 16.22
N ALA A 172 -1.17 -0.23 17.05
CA ALA A 172 0.13 -0.43 17.66
C ALA A 172 0.08 -1.20 18.99
N GLN A 173 -0.96 -0.97 19.80
CA GLN A 173 -1.09 -1.52 21.14
C GLN A 173 -1.83 -2.88 21.13
N TRP A 174 -1.40 -3.78 22.00
CA TRP A 174 -2.12 -5.02 22.28
C TRP A 174 -3.15 -4.81 23.38
N SER A 175 -4.31 -5.46 23.28
CA SER A 175 -5.29 -5.42 24.37
C SER A 175 -4.81 -6.25 25.57
N ASP A 176 -5.18 -5.85 26.79
CA ASP A 176 -4.90 -6.64 28.00
C ASP A 176 -5.49 -8.07 27.91
N ALA A 177 -6.61 -8.21 27.20
CA ALA A 177 -7.24 -9.51 26.93
C ALA A 177 -6.37 -10.39 26.02
N CYS A 178 -5.75 -9.81 24.98
CA CYS A 178 -4.83 -10.51 24.10
C CYS A 178 -3.62 -11.07 24.87
N GLY A 179 -3.00 -10.27 25.74
CA GLY A 179 -1.85 -10.73 26.54
C GLY A 179 -2.16 -11.97 27.39
N LYS A 180 -3.28 -11.94 28.13
CA LYS A 180 -3.72 -13.09 28.94
C LYS A 180 -4.04 -14.33 28.11
N GLU A 181 -4.64 -14.13 26.94
CA GLU A 181 -5.00 -15.23 26.04
C GLU A 181 -3.75 -15.88 25.43
N VAL A 182 -2.75 -15.10 25.04
CA VAL A 182 -1.46 -15.64 24.57
C VAL A 182 -0.81 -16.51 25.65
N GLU A 183 -0.72 -16.03 26.89
CA GLU A 183 -0.16 -16.81 28.01
C GLU A 183 -0.89 -18.15 28.20
N GLN A 184 -2.22 -18.13 28.16
CA GLN A 184 -3.03 -19.34 28.28
C GLN A 184 -2.85 -20.30 27.10
N LEU A 185 -2.82 -19.79 25.87
CA LEU A 185 -2.63 -20.60 24.67
C LEU A 185 -1.28 -21.33 24.68
N LEU A 186 -0.22 -20.65 25.10
CA LEU A 186 1.11 -21.25 25.22
C LEU A 186 1.15 -22.36 26.29
N ALA A 187 0.42 -22.17 27.39
CA ALA A 187 0.33 -23.17 28.46
C ALA A 187 -0.43 -24.43 28.02
N ASP A 188 -1.58 -24.26 27.39
CA ASP A 188 -2.58 -25.33 27.23
C ASP A 188 -2.61 -25.96 25.83
N CYS A 189 -2.23 -25.22 24.78
CA CYS A 189 -2.39 -25.71 23.41
C CYS A 189 -1.26 -26.66 23.00
N ARG A 190 -1.62 -27.86 22.53
CA ARG A 190 -0.68 -28.86 22.00
C ARG A 190 -1.09 -29.33 20.59
N PRO A 191 -0.95 -28.49 19.55
CA PRO A 191 -1.42 -28.84 18.22
C PRO A 191 -0.82 -30.10 17.61
N MET A 192 0.41 -30.44 18.00
CA MET A 192 1.12 -31.62 17.48
C MET A 192 0.52 -32.95 17.99
N GLU A 193 -0.27 -32.92 19.07
CA GLU A 193 -0.93 -34.12 19.62
C GLU A 193 -2.27 -34.42 18.92
N GLN A 194 -2.67 -33.62 17.92
CA GLN A 194 -3.90 -33.81 17.16
C GLN A 194 -3.73 -34.97 16.17
N GLU A 195 -4.60 -35.99 16.25
CA GLU A 195 -4.54 -37.21 15.40
C GLU A 195 -4.54 -36.96 13.88
N ARG A 196 -5.06 -35.80 13.45
CA ARG A 196 -5.17 -35.44 12.02
C ARG A 196 -3.84 -35.02 11.41
N ARG A 197 -2.82 -34.73 12.23
CA ARG A 197 -1.51 -34.28 11.73
C ARG A 197 -0.68 -35.45 11.29
N ARG A 198 -0.24 -35.40 10.03
CA ARG A 198 0.74 -36.35 9.51
C ARG A 198 2.12 -36.00 10.04
N ASP A 199 2.85 -37.01 10.50
CA ASP A 199 4.27 -36.84 10.83
C ASP A 199 5.08 -36.80 9.53
N LEU A 200 5.74 -35.66 9.28
CA LEU A 200 6.67 -35.43 8.19
C LEU A 200 8.04 -34.98 8.71
N THR A 201 8.34 -35.23 9.99
CA THR A 201 9.60 -34.81 10.62
C THR A 201 10.82 -35.51 10.02
N ASP A 202 10.64 -36.65 9.38
CA ASP A 202 11.71 -37.38 8.67
C ASP A 202 12.19 -36.70 7.38
N LEU A 203 11.38 -35.82 6.78
CA LEU A 203 11.77 -35.09 5.58
C LEU A 203 12.81 -34.01 5.90
N GLU A 204 13.75 -33.79 4.98
CA GLU A 204 14.85 -32.82 5.15
C GLU A 204 14.43 -31.38 4.79
N PHE A 205 13.39 -30.87 5.45
CA PHE A 205 12.97 -29.48 5.27
C PHE A 205 14.09 -28.50 5.63
N ILE A 206 14.27 -27.47 4.82
CA ILE A 206 15.18 -26.35 5.09
C ILE A 206 14.46 -25.02 4.95
N SER A 207 14.83 -24.04 5.76
CA SER A 207 14.36 -22.64 5.61
C SER A 207 15.46 -21.79 4.98
N ILE A 208 15.10 -20.82 4.14
CA ILE A 208 16.05 -19.94 3.46
C ILE A 208 15.58 -18.49 3.63
N ASP A 209 16.28 -17.76 4.50
CA ASP A 209 15.85 -16.46 4.99
C ASP A 209 16.99 -15.44 5.08
N THR A 210 16.68 -14.22 5.51
CA THR A 210 17.73 -13.35 6.03
C THR A 210 18.21 -13.86 7.39
N VAL A 211 19.49 -13.64 7.71
CA VAL A 211 20.08 -14.10 8.99
C VAL A 211 19.27 -13.61 10.21
N LYS A 212 18.70 -12.40 10.12
CA LYS A 212 17.95 -11.73 11.19
C LYS A 212 16.49 -12.18 11.30
N THR A 213 15.93 -12.89 10.33
CA THR A 213 14.53 -13.36 10.37
C THR A 213 14.34 -14.29 11.57
N GLN A 214 13.26 -14.13 12.33
CA GLN A 214 12.92 -15.02 13.47
C GLN A 214 11.52 -15.63 13.29
N ASP A 215 10.62 -14.91 12.64
CA ASP A 215 9.27 -15.32 12.21
C ASP A 215 9.31 -16.11 10.90
N ILE A 216 9.98 -17.28 10.92
CA ILE A 216 10.14 -18.15 9.74
C ILE A 216 8.79 -18.77 9.37
N ASP A 217 8.15 -18.22 8.33
CA ASP A 217 6.87 -18.69 7.80
C ASP A 217 7.00 -20.02 7.04
N ASP A 218 8.08 -20.23 6.29
CA ASP A 218 8.18 -21.29 5.29
C ASP A 218 9.44 -22.16 5.39
N ALA A 219 9.27 -23.43 5.04
CA ALA A 219 10.34 -24.40 4.86
C ALA A 219 10.08 -25.27 3.62
N LEU A 220 11.16 -25.63 2.93
CA LEU A 220 11.13 -26.27 1.62
C LEU A 220 11.84 -27.61 1.64
N TYR A 221 11.29 -28.57 0.92
CA TYR A 221 11.95 -29.85 0.60
C TYR A 221 11.52 -30.27 -0.81
N ALA A 222 12.42 -30.88 -1.57
CA ALA A 222 12.09 -31.43 -2.89
C ALA A 222 12.82 -32.75 -3.10
N GLU A 223 12.17 -33.65 -3.83
CA GLU A 223 12.74 -34.92 -4.25
C GLU A 223 12.45 -35.19 -5.72
N ILE A 224 13.36 -35.92 -6.36
CA ILE A 224 13.22 -36.34 -7.76
C ILE A 224 12.14 -37.42 -7.84
N SER A 225 11.28 -37.31 -8.85
CA SER A 225 10.24 -38.28 -9.19
C SER A 225 10.45 -38.78 -10.63
N SER A 226 9.62 -39.72 -11.11
CA SER A 226 9.78 -40.30 -12.46
C SER A 226 9.69 -39.30 -13.61
N ASP A 227 8.88 -38.24 -13.44
CA ASP A 227 8.52 -37.30 -14.50
C ASP A 227 8.82 -35.83 -14.12
N GLY A 228 9.77 -35.64 -13.20
CA GLY A 228 10.18 -34.33 -12.66
C GLY A 228 10.47 -34.41 -11.16
N TRP A 229 9.74 -33.64 -10.36
CA TRP A 229 9.97 -33.53 -8.90
C TRP A 229 8.68 -33.51 -8.09
N THR A 230 8.78 -33.92 -6.84
CA THR A 230 7.79 -33.61 -5.81
C THR A 230 8.33 -32.50 -4.92
N LEU A 231 7.66 -31.35 -4.92
CA LEU A 231 7.97 -30.20 -4.09
C LEU A 231 7.05 -30.19 -2.86
N PHE A 232 7.63 -30.02 -1.68
CA PHE A 232 6.94 -29.82 -0.41
C PHE A 232 7.21 -28.41 0.09
N VAL A 233 6.14 -27.65 0.26
CA VAL A 233 6.17 -26.31 0.85
C VAL A 233 5.44 -26.35 2.18
N ALA A 234 6.20 -26.38 3.28
CA ALA A 234 5.67 -26.34 4.63
C ALA A 234 5.52 -24.90 5.11
N ILE A 235 4.31 -24.51 5.49
CA ILE A 235 4.02 -23.18 6.02
C ILE A 235 3.60 -23.28 7.48
N ALA A 236 4.14 -22.44 8.35
CA ALA A 236 3.76 -22.32 9.76
C ALA A 236 2.23 -22.25 9.91
N ASP A 237 1.66 -22.97 10.88
CA ASP A 237 0.21 -23.03 11.10
C ASP A 237 -0.21 -22.28 12.39
N PRO A 238 -0.25 -20.93 12.38
CA PRO A 238 -0.74 -20.17 13.54
C PRO A 238 -2.24 -20.41 13.81
N THR A 239 -3.01 -20.86 12.81
CA THR A 239 -4.43 -21.17 12.98
C THR A 239 -4.65 -22.39 13.87
N ALA A 240 -3.61 -23.18 14.13
CA ALA A 240 -3.64 -24.28 15.09
C ALA A 240 -3.71 -23.82 16.54
N TYR A 241 -3.23 -22.60 16.81
CA TYR A 241 -3.17 -22.03 18.16
C TYR A 241 -4.29 -21.03 18.42
N ILE A 242 -4.70 -20.26 17.40
CA ILE A 242 -5.57 -19.10 17.58
C ILE A 242 -7.05 -19.47 17.36
N PRO A 243 -7.91 -19.43 18.39
CA PRO A 243 -9.33 -19.72 18.24
C PRO A 243 -10.07 -18.65 17.43
N ARG A 244 -11.11 -19.03 16.69
CA ARG A 244 -11.84 -18.13 15.76
C ARG A 244 -12.49 -16.91 16.43
N ASP A 245 -12.94 -16.99 17.67
CA ASP A 245 -13.63 -15.89 18.36
C ASP A 245 -12.81 -15.24 19.49
N SER A 246 -11.51 -15.50 19.50
CA SER A 246 -10.55 -14.99 20.49
C SER A 246 -10.37 -13.47 20.44
N ALA A 247 -9.91 -12.88 21.56
CA ALA A 247 -9.47 -11.49 21.58
C ALA A 247 -8.21 -11.30 20.74
N LEU A 248 -7.31 -12.28 20.79
CA LEU A 248 -6.14 -12.35 19.93
C LEU A 248 -6.50 -12.31 18.44
N HIS A 249 -7.48 -13.10 17.98
CA HIS A 249 -7.89 -13.10 16.57
C HIS A 249 -8.42 -11.72 16.14
N ARG A 250 -9.20 -11.06 17.00
CA ARG A 250 -9.67 -9.68 16.73
C ARG A 250 -8.51 -8.69 16.61
N ASP A 251 -7.49 -8.80 17.46
CA ASP A 251 -6.32 -7.91 17.44
C ASP A 251 -5.43 -8.17 16.20
N ILE A 252 -5.17 -9.42 15.80
CA ILE A 252 -4.41 -9.70 14.56
C ILE A 252 -5.20 -9.25 13.33
N ALA A 253 -6.53 -9.43 13.32
CA ALA A 253 -7.38 -8.94 12.24
C ALA A 253 -7.32 -7.41 12.17
N ALA A 254 -7.35 -6.71 13.32
CA ALA A 254 -7.23 -5.26 13.43
C ALA A 254 -5.92 -4.72 12.84
N ARG A 255 -4.83 -5.46 12.99
CA ARG A 255 -3.51 -5.16 12.40
C ARG A 255 -3.46 -5.48 10.90
N GLY A 256 -3.98 -6.63 10.49
CA GLY A 256 -4.10 -7.06 9.09
C GLY A 256 -2.80 -7.49 8.41
N THR A 257 -1.66 -6.87 8.74
CA THR A 257 -0.33 -7.24 8.24
C THR A 257 0.74 -6.76 9.22
N THR A 258 1.91 -7.41 9.21
CA THR A 258 3.13 -6.85 9.78
C THR A 258 3.53 -5.67 8.91
N VAL A 259 3.86 -4.54 9.54
CA VAL A 259 4.30 -3.32 8.87
C VAL A 259 5.79 -3.17 9.05
N TYR A 260 6.53 -3.20 7.95
CA TYR A 260 7.98 -2.99 7.92
C TYR A 260 8.26 -1.53 7.59
N PHE A 261 8.61 -0.74 8.60
CA PHE A 261 9.16 0.58 8.39
C PHE A 261 10.69 0.49 8.27
N HIS A 262 11.32 1.51 7.71
CA HIS A 262 12.77 1.61 7.78
C HIS A 262 13.19 1.75 9.25
N GLY A 263 13.96 0.77 9.75
CA GLY A 263 14.47 0.74 11.13
C GLY A 263 13.46 0.35 12.20
N ASP A 264 12.26 -0.10 11.83
CA ASP A 264 11.22 -0.49 12.80
C ASP A 264 10.25 -1.51 12.22
N VAL A 265 9.66 -2.33 13.09
CA VAL A 265 8.66 -3.34 12.70
C VAL A 265 7.48 -3.27 13.64
N LEU A 266 6.28 -3.17 13.06
CA LEU A 266 5.03 -3.35 13.78
C LEU A 266 4.47 -4.74 13.44
N PRO A 267 4.61 -5.74 14.32
CA PRO A 267 4.20 -7.10 14.02
C PRO A 267 2.67 -7.24 14.00
N MET A 268 2.18 -8.10 13.11
CA MET A 268 0.77 -8.49 13.05
C MET A 268 0.35 -9.35 14.24
N MET A 269 1.29 -10.15 14.75
CA MET A 269 1.08 -11.19 15.75
C MET A 269 2.06 -10.98 16.92
N PRO A 270 1.70 -11.36 18.16
CA PRO A 270 2.63 -11.31 19.28
C PRO A 270 3.88 -12.15 19.01
N GLU A 271 5.05 -11.65 19.41
CA GLU A 271 6.35 -12.28 19.15
C GLU A 271 6.41 -13.70 19.73
N GLN A 272 5.83 -13.92 20.92
CA GLN A 272 5.79 -15.24 21.56
C GLN A 272 5.05 -16.29 20.72
N LEU A 273 4.06 -15.88 19.92
CA LEU A 273 3.37 -16.79 19.02
C LEU A 273 4.10 -16.90 17.68
N ALA A 274 4.48 -15.78 17.08
CA ALA A 274 5.07 -15.78 15.75
C ALA A 274 6.47 -16.41 15.74
N GLN A 275 7.35 -16.00 16.65
CA GLN A 275 8.78 -16.37 16.65
C GLN A 275 9.03 -17.63 17.49
N ASP A 276 8.55 -17.68 18.73
CA ASP A 276 8.92 -18.78 19.62
C ASP A 276 8.12 -20.07 19.32
N THR A 277 6.85 -19.91 18.94
CA THR A 277 5.88 -21.01 18.90
C THR A 277 5.59 -21.51 17.50
N CYS A 278 5.26 -20.61 16.56
CA CYS A 278 4.80 -20.99 15.22
C CYS A 278 5.93 -21.06 14.19
N ALA A 279 6.98 -20.24 14.34
CA ALA A 279 8.08 -20.22 13.37
C ALA A 279 8.69 -21.61 13.20
N LEU A 280 9.00 -21.96 11.94
CA LEU A 280 9.62 -23.22 11.54
C LEU A 280 11.13 -23.24 11.87
N SER A 281 11.44 -23.02 13.15
CA SER A 281 12.79 -22.94 13.68
C SER A 281 13.56 -24.23 13.50
N GLU A 282 14.86 -24.09 13.26
CA GLU A 282 15.79 -25.21 13.08
C GLU A 282 15.77 -26.17 14.28
N GLY A 283 15.71 -27.47 13.98
CA GLY A 283 15.75 -28.56 14.96
C GLY A 283 14.47 -28.75 15.78
N CYS A 284 13.45 -27.92 15.57
CA CYS A 284 12.21 -27.95 16.35
C CYS A 284 11.06 -28.58 15.57
N ASP A 285 10.26 -29.40 16.26
CA ASP A 285 8.99 -29.88 15.74
C ASP A 285 7.96 -28.76 15.78
N ARG A 286 7.29 -28.54 14.65
CA ARG A 286 6.32 -27.46 14.49
C ARG A 286 5.10 -27.92 13.69
N PRO A 287 3.89 -27.46 14.06
CA PRO A 287 2.72 -27.67 13.23
C PRO A 287 2.83 -26.82 11.95
N ALA A 288 2.57 -27.44 10.82
CA ALA A 288 2.58 -26.79 9.52
C ALA A 288 1.36 -27.20 8.68
N LEU A 289 0.98 -26.31 7.78
CA LEU A 289 0.14 -26.64 6.63
C LEU A 289 1.08 -26.84 5.43
N VAL A 290 1.18 -28.08 4.95
CA VAL A 290 2.09 -28.47 3.88
C VAL A 290 1.34 -28.55 2.56
N CYS A 291 1.84 -27.86 1.54
CA CYS A 291 1.43 -28.03 0.15
C CYS A 291 2.44 -28.95 -0.55
N LYS A 292 2.01 -30.15 -0.92
CA LYS A 292 2.80 -31.08 -1.73
C LYS A 292 2.37 -30.98 -3.19
N ILE A 293 3.34 -30.81 -4.08
CA ILE A 293 3.11 -30.40 -5.47
C ILE A 293 3.95 -31.30 -6.40
N ALA A 294 3.31 -31.91 -7.39
CA ALA A 294 4.02 -32.52 -8.52
C ALA A 294 4.44 -31.43 -9.51
N VAL A 295 5.73 -31.39 -9.85
CA VAL A 295 6.30 -30.44 -10.82
C VAL A 295 6.94 -31.25 -11.94
N SER A 296 6.49 -31.06 -13.18
CA SER A 296 7.05 -31.78 -14.32
C SER A 296 8.42 -31.25 -14.75
N ASP A 297 9.12 -32.00 -15.60
CA ASP A 297 10.36 -31.55 -16.27
C ASP A 297 10.19 -30.21 -17.03
N SER A 298 8.98 -29.90 -17.51
CA SER A 298 8.67 -28.64 -18.19
C SER A 298 8.35 -27.49 -17.22
N GLY A 299 8.38 -27.75 -15.91
CA GLY A 299 8.00 -26.82 -14.85
C GLY A 299 6.50 -26.60 -14.71
N GLU A 300 5.68 -27.44 -15.34
CA GLU A 300 4.23 -27.40 -15.16
C GLU A 300 3.86 -27.92 -13.77
N VAL A 301 2.97 -27.19 -13.10
CA VAL A 301 2.42 -27.59 -11.80
C VAL A 301 1.28 -28.57 -12.05
N GLY A 302 1.48 -29.82 -11.65
CA GLY A 302 0.52 -30.91 -11.79
C GLY A 302 -0.37 -31.09 -10.55
N ASP A 303 -0.54 -32.35 -10.16
CA ASP A 303 -1.34 -32.72 -8.98
C ASP A 303 -0.74 -32.15 -7.69
N PHE A 304 -1.61 -31.79 -6.75
CA PHE A 304 -1.20 -31.26 -5.46
C PHE A 304 -2.15 -31.70 -4.35
N GLU A 305 -1.65 -31.74 -3.12
CA GLU A 305 -2.42 -32.02 -1.91
C GLU A 305 -2.01 -31.08 -0.77
N PHE A 306 -2.99 -30.69 0.07
CA PHE A 306 -2.75 -29.96 1.31
C PHE A 306 -2.83 -30.92 2.50
N ILE A 307 -1.85 -30.83 3.40
CA ILE A 307 -1.68 -31.75 4.52
C ILE A 307 -1.47 -30.92 5.80
N GLU A 308 -2.29 -31.14 6.82
CA GLU A 308 -1.94 -30.73 8.18
C GLU A 308 -0.85 -31.67 8.70
N ALA A 309 0.31 -31.13 9.04
CA ALA A 309 1.48 -31.93 9.39
C ALA A 309 2.22 -31.41 10.63
N THR A 310 3.07 -32.27 11.17
CA THR A 310 4.19 -31.89 12.04
C THR A 310 5.47 -32.02 11.22
N VAL A 311 6.27 -30.96 11.18
CA VAL A 311 7.51 -30.89 10.40
C VAL A 311 8.69 -30.50 11.30
N ARG A 312 9.91 -30.82 10.87
CA ARG A 312 11.14 -30.37 11.51
C ARG A 312 12.08 -29.75 10.47
N SER A 313 12.34 -28.45 10.60
CA SER A 313 13.37 -27.79 9.80
C SER A 313 14.75 -28.31 10.21
N ARG A 314 15.53 -28.87 9.28
CA ARG A 314 16.87 -29.41 9.54
C ARG A 314 17.95 -28.35 9.55
N ALA A 315 17.71 -27.22 8.91
CA ALA A 315 18.65 -26.10 8.87
C ALA A 315 17.94 -24.77 8.59
N LYS A 316 18.42 -23.70 9.24
CA LYS A 316 18.15 -22.31 8.84
C LYS A 316 19.28 -21.78 7.98
N LEU A 317 19.04 -21.69 6.68
CA LEU A 317 20.02 -21.20 5.72
C LEU A 317 19.81 -19.71 5.44
N SER A 318 20.89 -19.01 5.10
CA SER A 318 20.80 -17.61 4.67
C SER A 318 20.70 -17.50 3.15
N TYR A 319 19.93 -16.53 2.64
CA TYR A 319 19.90 -16.24 1.20
C TYR A 319 21.31 -16.08 0.61
N TYR A 320 22.20 -15.37 1.30
CA TYR A 320 23.57 -15.16 0.85
C TYR A 320 24.39 -16.46 0.81
N GLY A 321 24.27 -17.31 1.83
CA GLY A 321 24.95 -18.60 1.88
C GLY A 321 24.52 -19.53 0.76
N VAL A 322 23.20 -19.65 0.53
CA VAL A 322 22.65 -20.46 -0.56
C VAL A 322 23.05 -19.92 -1.93
N ASP A 323 23.04 -18.60 -2.11
CA ASP A 323 23.45 -17.99 -3.38
C ASP A 323 24.94 -18.28 -3.70
N ARG A 324 25.83 -18.16 -2.71
CA ARG A 324 27.23 -18.53 -2.87
C ARG A 324 27.42 -20.01 -3.20
N TYR A 325 26.66 -20.88 -2.56
CA TYR A 325 26.66 -22.32 -2.85
C TYR A 325 26.26 -22.60 -4.30
N LEU A 326 25.11 -22.07 -4.74
CA LEU A 326 24.58 -22.28 -6.09
C LEU A 326 25.49 -21.71 -7.18
N ASN A 327 26.25 -20.66 -6.87
CA ASN A 327 27.23 -20.08 -7.78
C ASN A 327 28.61 -20.77 -7.73
N GLY A 328 28.81 -21.84 -6.95
CA GLY A 328 30.07 -22.58 -6.85
C GLY A 328 31.19 -21.86 -6.08
N HIS A 329 30.83 -20.93 -5.18
CA HIS A 329 31.78 -20.11 -4.42
C HIS A 329 31.98 -20.57 -2.97
N ALA A 330 31.35 -21.67 -2.53
CA ALA A 330 31.49 -22.24 -1.19
C ALA A 330 30.95 -23.68 -1.12
N ASP A 331 31.61 -24.53 -0.34
CA ASP A 331 31.18 -25.91 -0.02
C ASP A 331 30.53 -25.99 1.38
N ASP A 332 30.28 -24.84 2.01
CA ASP A 332 29.83 -24.73 3.41
C ASP A 332 28.44 -25.36 3.66
N LEU A 333 27.69 -25.68 2.60
CA LEU A 333 26.34 -26.27 2.64
C LEU A 333 26.30 -27.71 2.13
N MET A 334 27.45 -28.39 2.00
CA MET A 334 27.54 -29.78 1.52
C MET A 334 26.66 -30.77 2.30
N SER A 335 26.44 -30.55 3.60
CA SER A 335 25.54 -31.37 4.43
C SER A 335 24.07 -31.31 4.00
N HIS A 336 23.69 -30.32 3.19
CA HIS A 336 22.34 -30.10 2.68
C HIS A 336 22.31 -30.05 1.14
N ALA A 337 23.35 -30.56 0.48
CA ALA A 337 23.50 -30.48 -0.97
C ALA A 337 22.32 -31.13 -1.71
N THR A 338 21.90 -32.32 -1.30
CA THR A 338 20.82 -33.07 -1.96
C THR A 338 19.49 -32.31 -2.00
N PRO A 339 18.90 -31.86 -0.86
CA PRO A 339 17.67 -31.08 -0.90
C PRO A 339 17.84 -29.72 -1.61
N LEU A 340 19.00 -29.06 -1.47
CA LEU A 340 19.26 -27.78 -2.16
C LEU A 340 19.34 -27.91 -3.68
N GLU A 341 20.02 -28.94 -4.19
CA GLU A 341 20.15 -29.19 -5.62
C GLU A 341 18.80 -29.57 -6.25
N ALA A 342 18.00 -30.39 -5.56
CA ALA A 342 16.64 -30.70 -5.99
C ALA A 342 15.78 -29.43 -6.05
N LEU A 343 15.82 -28.58 -5.01
CA LEU A 343 15.10 -27.30 -5.01
C LEU A 343 15.57 -26.36 -6.11
N TYR A 344 16.87 -26.33 -6.41
CA TYR A 344 17.41 -25.53 -7.50
C TYR A 344 16.92 -26.00 -8.88
N GLN A 345 16.86 -27.32 -9.10
CA GLN A 345 16.28 -27.88 -10.32
C GLN A 345 14.80 -27.53 -10.46
N VAL A 346 14.02 -27.70 -9.39
CA VAL A 346 12.61 -27.30 -9.33
C VAL A 346 12.43 -25.82 -9.65
N PHE A 347 13.23 -24.95 -9.04
CA PHE A 347 13.21 -23.51 -9.33
C PHE A 347 13.45 -23.22 -10.81
N ARG A 348 14.46 -23.83 -11.42
CA ARG A 348 14.77 -23.60 -12.84
C ARG A 348 13.62 -24.03 -13.75
N ALA A 349 13.01 -25.18 -13.46
CA ALA A 349 11.85 -25.68 -14.21
C ALA A 349 10.66 -24.72 -14.06
N LEU A 350 10.25 -24.40 -12.83
CA LEU A 350 9.14 -23.47 -12.54
C LEU A 350 9.36 -22.10 -13.19
N ARG A 351 10.58 -21.56 -13.08
CA ARG A 351 10.93 -20.26 -13.65
C ARG A 351 10.82 -20.26 -15.18
N GLY A 352 11.42 -21.25 -15.85
CA GLY A 352 11.37 -21.36 -17.31
C GLY A 352 9.95 -21.54 -17.83
N HIS A 353 9.13 -22.32 -17.10
CA HIS A 353 7.71 -22.45 -17.40
C HIS A 353 6.99 -21.10 -17.31
N ARG A 354 7.21 -20.35 -16.23
CA ARG A 354 6.54 -19.06 -15.97
C ARG A 354 6.97 -17.97 -16.94
N GLU A 355 8.24 -17.93 -17.34
CA GLU A 355 8.74 -17.03 -18.39
C GLU A 355 8.08 -17.32 -19.74
N THR A 356 7.74 -18.58 -20.01
CA THR A 356 7.12 -19.02 -21.27
C THR A 356 5.59 -18.93 -21.25
N HIS A 357 4.92 -19.10 -20.10
CA HIS A 357 3.45 -19.19 -20.03
C HIS A 357 2.78 -18.09 -19.21
N GLY A 358 3.50 -17.43 -18.31
CA GLY A 358 3.01 -16.38 -17.42
C GLY A 358 3.61 -15.00 -17.68
N LEU A 359 3.36 -14.06 -16.77
CA LEU A 359 4.08 -12.79 -16.74
C LEU A 359 4.99 -12.76 -15.52
N VAL A 360 6.26 -12.50 -15.78
CA VAL A 360 7.29 -12.34 -14.78
C VAL A 360 7.62 -10.86 -14.69
N MET A 361 7.66 -10.33 -13.48
CA MET A 361 7.96 -8.92 -13.27
C MET A 361 9.41 -8.63 -13.64
N GLU A 362 9.63 -7.54 -14.36
CA GLU A 362 10.97 -7.09 -14.75
C GLU A 362 11.82 -6.76 -13.53
N GLU A 363 13.10 -7.11 -13.61
CA GLU A 363 14.06 -6.80 -12.56
C GLU A 363 14.34 -5.29 -12.56
N ARG A 364 14.04 -4.66 -11.43
CA ARG A 364 14.37 -3.26 -11.19
C ARG A 364 15.58 -3.20 -10.28
N ARG A 365 16.47 -2.23 -10.51
CA ARG A 365 17.52 -1.90 -9.55
C ARG A 365 16.86 -1.44 -8.26
N GLU A 366 16.96 -2.23 -7.21
CA GLU A 366 16.46 -1.91 -5.88
C GLU A 366 17.57 -1.26 -5.04
N PHE A 367 17.19 -0.68 -3.91
CA PHE A 367 18.11 0.01 -3.01
C PHE A 367 17.80 -0.36 -1.57
N ARG A 368 18.85 -0.52 -0.76
CA ARG A 368 18.77 -0.78 0.67
C ARG A 368 19.19 0.47 1.43
N TRP A 369 18.37 0.89 2.38
CA TRP A 369 18.69 2.03 3.23
C TRP A 369 19.38 1.53 4.49
N ILE A 370 20.60 2.01 4.72
CA ILE A 370 21.35 1.75 5.93
C ILE A 370 21.09 2.92 6.88
N LEU A 371 20.57 2.60 8.07
CA LEU A 371 20.24 3.61 9.07
C LEU A 371 21.31 3.66 10.17
N ASN A 372 21.54 4.85 10.71
CA ASN A 372 22.34 5.05 11.91
C ASN A 372 21.51 4.84 13.20
N ASP A 373 22.15 5.00 14.35
CA ASP A 373 21.54 4.80 15.67
C ASP A 373 20.34 5.73 15.95
N ASP A 374 20.29 6.90 15.31
CA ASP A 374 19.17 7.84 15.38
C ASP A 374 18.02 7.49 14.41
N LYS A 375 18.06 6.31 13.79
CA LYS A 375 17.14 5.84 12.73
C LYS A 375 17.08 6.80 11.53
N ARG A 376 18.19 7.49 11.22
CA ARG A 376 18.36 8.34 10.04
C ARG A 376 19.10 7.59 8.95
N ILE A 377 18.84 7.91 7.68
CA ILE A 377 19.59 7.32 6.56
C ILE A 377 21.04 7.78 6.65
N ASP A 378 21.94 6.82 6.86
CA ASP A 378 23.38 7.01 6.78
C ASP A 378 23.82 6.91 5.32
N THR A 379 23.55 5.77 4.69
CA THR A 379 23.83 5.49 3.28
C THR A 379 22.68 4.76 2.60
N ILE A 380 22.64 4.84 1.27
CA ILE A 380 21.73 4.06 0.44
C ILE A 380 22.58 3.30 -0.58
N GLU A 381 22.41 1.98 -0.61
CA GLU A 381 23.24 1.09 -1.42
C GLU A 381 22.37 0.35 -2.46
N PRO A 382 22.87 0.13 -3.68
CA PRO A 382 22.16 -0.70 -4.65
C PRO A 382 22.05 -2.13 -4.12
N TYR A 383 20.90 -2.74 -4.39
CA TYR A 383 20.56 -4.09 -3.96
C TYR A 383 20.07 -4.89 -5.16
N GLU A 384 20.68 -6.05 -5.37
CA GLU A 384 20.27 -7.00 -6.40
C GLU A 384 19.64 -8.23 -5.76
N LYS A 385 18.58 -8.73 -6.38
CA LYS A 385 17.87 -9.91 -5.92
C LYS A 385 18.71 -11.16 -6.18
N LEU A 386 19.03 -11.87 -5.11
CA LEU A 386 19.86 -13.08 -5.16
C LEU A 386 19.10 -14.24 -5.83
N LEU A 387 19.85 -15.20 -6.39
CA LEU A 387 19.29 -16.41 -7.00
C LEU A 387 18.50 -17.23 -5.99
N SER A 388 19.00 -17.34 -4.76
CA SER A 388 18.31 -17.99 -3.63
C SER A 388 16.96 -17.36 -3.31
N GLN A 389 16.81 -16.04 -3.48
CA GLN A 389 15.54 -15.34 -3.28
C GLN A 389 14.55 -15.62 -4.41
N LYS A 390 15.05 -15.72 -5.65
CA LYS A 390 14.23 -16.12 -6.81
C LYS A 390 13.76 -17.57 -6.65
N LEU A 391 14.62 -18.46 -6.13
CA LEU A 391 14.26 -19.85 -5.80
C LEU A 391 13.08 -19.93 -4.83
N VAL A 392 13.18 -19.28 -3.66
CA VAL A 392 12.09 -19.27 -2.68
C VAL A 392 10.83 -18.66 -3.29
N GLU A 393 10.94 -17.55 -4.03
CA GLU A 393 9.79 -16.92 -4.69
C GLU A 393 9.05 -17.89 -5.62
N GLU A 394 9.73 -18.64 -6.49
CA GLU A 394 9.08 -19.59 -7.40
C GLU A 394 8.34 -20.71 -6.65
N CYS A 395 8.95 -21.26 -5.59
CA CYS A 395 8.30 -22.25 -4.73
C CYS A 395 7.04 -21.69 -4.06
N MET A 396 7.11 -20.46 -3.53
CA MET A 396 5.94 -19.80 -2.91
C MET A 396 4.84 -19.53 -3.93
N VAL A 397 5.18 -19.07 -5.14
CA VAL A 397 4.20 -18.82 -6.21
C VAL A 397 3.51 -20.12 -6.62
N ALA A 398 4.24 -21.25 -6.70
CA ALA A 398 3.64 -22.55 -6.97
C ALA A 398 2.63 -22.96 -5.87
N ALA A 399 3.01 -22.85 -4.59
CA ALA A 399 2.11 -23.16 -3.47
C ALA A 399 0.87 -22.26 -3.42
N ASN A 400 1.06 -20.95 -3.63
CA ASN A 400 -0.02 -19.96 -3.71
C ASN A 400 -1.01 -20.27 -4.84
N ARG A 401 -0.52 -20.72 -6.02
CA ARG A 401 -1.38 -21.19 -7.13
C ARG A 401 -2.19 -22.43 -6.73
N CYS A 402 -1.54 -23.42 -6.09
CA CYS A 402 -2.21 -24.62 -5.60
C CYS A 402 -3.30 -24.27 -4.57
N ALA A 403 -3.03 -23.34 -3.64
CA ALA A 403 -4.03 -22.88 -2.67
C ALA A 403 -5.24 -22.23 -3.35
N ALA A 404 -5.00 -21.37 -4.35
CA ALA A 404 -6.07 -20.73 -5.10
C ALA A 404 -6.96 -21.75 -5.83
N LEU A 405 -6.34 -22.75 -6.47
CA LEU A 405 -7.06 -23.84 -7.13
C LEU A 405 -7.82 -24.72 -6.12
N PHE A 406 -7.23 -24.99 -4.94
CA PHE A 406 -7.88 -25.76 -3.87
C PHE A 406 -9.15 -25.07 -3.37
N LEU A 407 -9.06 -23.77 -3.06
CA LEU A 407 -10.21 -22.97 -2.64
C LEU A 407 -11.30 -22.92 -3.71
N GLN A 408 -10.91 -22.75 -4.98
CA GLN A 408 -11.84 -22.72 -6.10
C GLN A 408 -12.57 -24.07 -6.27
N ARG A 409 -11.84 -25.20 -6.24
CA ARG A 409 -12.42 -26.55 -6.34
C ARG A 409 -13.36 -26.87 -5.17
N GLY A 410 -13.03 -26.40 -3.98
CA GLY A 410 -13.87 -26.53 -2.78
C GLY A 410 -15.02 -25.52 -2.68
N ALA A 411 -15.20 -24.64 -3.68
CA ALA A 411 -16.18 -23.55 -3.68
C ALA A 411 -16.10 -22.67 -2.41
N ALA A 412 -14.90 -22.47 -1.87
CA ALA A 412 -14.66 -21.64 -0.71
C ALA A 412 -14.81 -20.15 -1.04
N ASN A 413 -15.29 -19.37 -0.08
CA ASN A 413 -15.24 -17.91 -0.16
C ASN A 413 -13.80 -17.46 0.10
N GLY A 414 -12.98 -17.25 -0.93
CA GLY A 414 -11.65 -16.64 -0.90
C GLY A 414 -10.80 -16.78 0.40
N PRO A 415 -10.02 -15.75 0.78
CA PRO A 415 -9.70 -14.59 -0.05
C PRO A 415 -8.94 -15.04 -1.31
N PHE A 416 -9.23 -14.38 -2.43
CA PHE A 416 -8.44 -14.42 -3.66
C PHE A 416 -7.76 -13.08 -3.86
N VAL A 417 -6.66 -13.06 -4.59
CA VAL A 417 -5.99 -11.85 -5.04
C VAL A 417 -6.22 -11.71 -6.54
N THR A 418 -7.10 -10.80 -6.92
CA THR A 418 -7.49 -10.59 -8.31
C THR A 418 -6.80 -9.35 -8.86
N HIS A 419 -6.45 -9.37 -10.13
CA HIS A 419 -5.93 -8.21 -10.85
C HIS A 419 -6.63 -8.16 -12.21
N PRO A 420 -7.67 -7.33 -12.37
CA PRO A 420 -8.47 -7.27 -13.59
C PRO A 420 -7.71 -6.89 -14.87
N GLY A 421 -6.50 -6.32 -14.74
CA GLY A 421 -5.72 -5.88 -15.89
C GLY A 421 -5.99 -4.42 -16.22
N ILE A 422 -6.36 -4.14 -17.47
CA ILE A 422 -6.71 -2.80 -17.93
C ILE A 422 -8.05 -2.39 -17.32
N ARG A 423 -8.16 -1.15 -16.84
CA ARG A 423 -9.43 -0.65 -16.29
C ARG A 423 -10.52 -0.70 -17.35
N ALA A 424 -11.73 -1.13 -16.97
CA ALA A 424 -12.87 -1.26 -17.87
C ALA A 424 -13.19 0.06 -18.61
N ASP A 425 -13.12 1.20 -17.90
CA ASP A 425 -13.35 2.54 -18.45
C ASP A 425 -12.22 3.05 -19.36
N ARG A 426 -11.10 2.31 -19.44
CA ARG A 426 -9.91 2.64 -20.25
C ARG A 426 -9.62 1.62 -21.35
N LEU A 427 -10.45 0.59 -21.52
CA LEU A 427 -10.22 -0.46 -22.51
C LEU A 427 -10.15 0.10 -23.94
N GLU A 428 -11.07 0.99 -24.31
CA GLU A 428 -11.08 1.61 -25.64
C GLU A 428 -9.83 2.46 -25.88
N GLU A 429 -9.38 3.21 -24.85
CA GLU A 429 -8.12 3.94 -24.92
C GLU A 429 -6.92 3.00 -25.12
N ALA A 430 -6.90 1.86 -24.43
CA ALA A 430 -5.85 0.86 -24.62
C ALA A 430 -5.86 0.27 -26.04
N ARG A 431 -7.04 -0.03 -26.60
CA ARG A 431 -7.16 -0.55 -27.98
C ARG A 431 -6.61 0.43 -29.01
N GLN A 432 -6.98 1.70 -28.88
CA GLN A 432 -6.46 2.77 -29.75
C GLN A 432 -4.94 2.95 -29.60
N PHE A 433 -4.41 2.84 -28.38
CA PHE A 433 -2.97 2.87 -28.14
C PHE A 433 -2.24 1.72 -28.84
N LEU A 434 -2.77 0.49 -28.72
CA LEU A 434 -2.19 -0.69 -29.38
C LEU A 434 -2.25 -0.56 -30.90
N ALA A 435 -3.37 -0.11 -31.48
CA ALA A 435 -3.49 0.12 -32.92
C ALA A 435 -2.46 1.14 -33.46
N MET A 436 -2.10 2.14 -32.65
CA MET A 436 -1.14 3.19 -33.04
C MET A 436 0.32 2.76 -32.89
N HIS A 437 0.65 2.01 -31.84
CA HIS A 437 2.04 1.79 -31.43
C HIS A 437 2.50 0.32 -31.42
N ALA A 438 1.56 -0.63 -31.48
CA ALA A 438 1.83 -2.07 -31.47
C ALA A 438 0.81 -2.82 -32.35
N PRO A 439 0.74 -2.51 -33.66
CA PRO A 439 -0.26 -3.06 -34.58
C PRO A 439 -0.26 -4.60 -34.64
N GLU A 440 0.86 -5.24 -34.34
CA GLU A 440 1.01 -6.71 -34.29
C GLU A 440 0.16 -7.39 -33.21
N VAL A 441 -0.28 -6.66 -32.18
CA VAL A 441 -1.16 -7.18 -31.11
C VAL A 441 -2.47 -6.39 -30.98
N ALA A 442 -2.78 -5.49 -31.92
CA ALA A 442 -3.96 -4.62 -31.83
C ALA A 442 -5.30 -5.38 -31.79
N GLU A 443 -5.39 -6.50 -32.52
CA GLU A 443 -6.57 -7.38 -32.56
C GLU A 443 -6.60 -8.41 -31.40
N THR A 444 -5.59 -8.44 -30.54
CA THR A 444 -5.54 -9.35 -29.39
C THR A 444 -6.50 -8.86 -28.30
N ASP A 445 -7.21 -9.77 -27.63
CA ASP A 445 -8.15 -9.40 -26.57
C ASP A 445 -7.46 -9.21 -25.20
N PRO A 446 -7.29 -7.96 -24.70
CA PRO A 446 -6.67 -7.66 -23.42
C PRO A 446 -7.51 -8.09 -22.20
N THR A 447 -8.75 -8.56 -22.40
CA THR A 447 -9.61 -9.02 -21.30
C THR A 447 -9.42 -10.49 -20.94
N THR A 448 -8.73 -11.24 -21.80
CA THR A 448 -8.35 -12.64 -21.54
C THR A 448 -6.95 -12.72 -20.95
N VAL A 449 -6.67 -13.73 -20.12
CA VAL A 449 -5.35 -13.93 -19.51
C VAL A 449 -4.25 -14.10 -20.57
N THR A 450 -4.50 -14.95 -21.56
CA THR A 450 -3.59 -15.20 -22.68
C THR A 450 -3.36 -13.94 -23.51
N GLY A 451 -4.42 -13.23 -23.88
CA GLY A 451 -4.29 -12.02 -24.69
C GLY A 451 -3.60 -10.89 -23.94
N TYR A 452 -3.90 -10.69 -22.65
CA TYR A 452 -3.18 -9.74 -21.79
C TYR A 452 -1.68 -10.09 -21.72
N ARG A 453 -1.33 -11.36 -21.51
CA ARG A 453 0.06 -11.83 -21.48
C ARG A 453 0.79 -11.51 -22.79
N ASP A 454 0.19 -11.85 -23.92
CA ASP A 454 0.80 -11.71 -25.24
C ASP A 454 1.00 -10.23 -25.60
N ILE A 455 0.03 -9.38 -25.29
CA ILE A 455 0.16 -7.92 -25.39
C ILE A 455 1.32 -7.45 -24.54
N MET A 456 1.34 -7.76 -23.24
CA MET A 456 2.35 -7.22 -22.33
C MET A 456 3.77 -7.70 -22.64
N ARG A 457 3.93 -8.92 -23.16
CA ARG A 457 5.21 -9.41 -23.68
C ARG A 457 5.64 -8.68 -24.94
N CYS A 458 4.72 -8.42 -25.85
CA CYS A 458 5.03 -7.66 -27.07
C CYS A 458 5.55 -6.27 -26.73
N LEU A 459 4.85 -5.56 -25.82
CA LEU A 459 5.22 -4.21 -25.40
C LEU A 459 6.54 -4.13 -24.61
N ALA A 460 7.06 -5.26 -24.12
CA ALA A 460 8.31 -5.35 -23.38
C ALA A 460 9.53 -5.70 -24.25
N ARG A 461 9.38 -5.92 -25.57
CA ARG A 461 10.46 -6.37 -26.47
C ARG A 461 11.61 -5.37 -26.67
N GLY A 462 11.47 -4.12 -26.21
CA GLY A 462 12.55 -3.12 -26.17
C GLY A 462 13.04 -2.63 -27.56
N ASP A 463 12.40 -3.08 -28.62
CA ASP A 463 12.67 -2.74 -30.03
C ASP A 463 12.00 -1.42 -30.46
N HIS A 464 11.01 -0.95 -29.70
CA HIS A 464 10.31 0.30 -29.94
C HIS A 464 11.00 1.51 -29.25
N PRO A 465 11.14 2.68 -29.91
CA PRO A 465 11.81 3.86 -29.34
C PRO A 465 11.05 4.53 -28.18
N LEU A 466 9.77 4.20 -28.00
CA LEU A 466 8.95 4.61 -26.86
C LEU A 466 8.79 3.45 -25.88
N PRO A 467 8.79 3.70 -24.55
CA PRO A 467 8.56 2.68 -23.54
C PRO A 467 7.08 2.27 -23.45
N LEU A 468 6.62 1.48 -24.43
CA LEU A 468 5.20 1.15 -24.60
C LEU A 468 4.61 0.43 -23.38
N ARG A 469 5.38 -0.48 -22.76
CA ARG A 469 4.98 -1.17 -21.52
C ARG A 469 4.69 -0.19 -20.39
N SER A 470 5.58 0.78 -20.16
CA SER A 470 5.37 1.82 -19.13
C SER A 470 4.21 2.74 -19.47
N MET A 471 4.00 3.05 -20.76
CA MET A 471 2.86 3.85 -21.22
C MET A 471 1.52 3.15 -20.98
N ILE A 472 1.39 1.84 -21.25
CA ILE A 472 0.13 1.13 -21.04
C ILE A 472 -0.13 0.86 -19.56
N ASN A 473 0.91 0.74 -18.73
CA ASN A 473 0.80 0.48 -17.30
C ASN A 473 -0.04 1.54 -16.56
N ARG A 474 -0.12 2.78 -17.08
CA ARG A 474 -0.96 3.86 -16.53
C ARG A 474 -2.47 3.59 -16.64
N LEU A 475 -2.88 2.66 -17.51
CA LEU A 475 -4.26 2.27 -17.76
C LEU A 475 -4.69 1.07 -16.89
N LEU A 476 -3.76 0.49 -16.13
CA LEU A 476 -4.03 -0.70 -15.33
C LEU A 476 -4.77 -0.37 -14.02
N THR A 477 -5.49 -1.38 -13.56
CA THR A 477 -6.04 -1.47 -12.20
C THR A 477 -4.93 -1.84 -11.21
N ARG A 478 -5.22 -1.77 -9.91
CA ARG A 478 -4.39 -2.40 -8.88
C ARG A 478 -4.96 -3.79 -8.57
N ALA A 479 -4.12 -4.68 -8.05
CA ALA A 479 -4.62 -5.92 -7.47
C ALA A 479 -5.51 -5.63 -6.25
N GLU A 480 -6.53 -6.45 -6.06
CA GLU A 480 -7.54 -6.32 -5.02
C GLU A 480 -7.84 -7.68 -4.36
N LEU A 481 -8.47 -7.62 -3.18
CA LEU A 481 -8.93 -8.81 -2.47
C LEU A 481 -10.36 -9.13 -2.90
N SER A 482 -10.63 -10.38 -3.24
CA SER A 482 -11.95 -10.85 -3.67
C SER A 482 -12.40 -12.07 -2.88
N ALA A 483 -13.70 -12.17 -2.58
CA ALA A 483 -14.29 -13.38 -2.01
C ALA A 483 -14.54 -14.46 -3.09
N SER A 484 -14.57 -14.07 -4.36
CA SER A 484 -14.79 -14.95 -5.51
C SER A 484 -13.51 -15.13 -6.32
N PRO A 485 -13.29 -16.31 -6.92
CA PRO A 485 -12.12 -16.54 -7.76
C PRO A 485 -12.16 -15.62 -8.98
N GLY A 486 -10.98 -15.18 -9.43
CA GLY A 486 -10.83 -14.37 -10.62
C GLY A 486 -9.37 -14.23 -11.05
N PRO A 487 -9.14 -13.72 -12.27
CA PRO A 487 -7.82 -13.69 -12.86
C PRO A 487 -6.89 -12.70 -12.15
N HIS A 488 -5.62 -13.07 -12.10
CA HIS A 488 -4.52 -12.18 -11.75
C HIS A 488 -3.71 -11.84 -13.01
N MET A 489 -4.22 -10.89 -13.81
CA MET A 489 -3.64 -10.54 -15.12
C MET A 489 -2.15 -10.18 -15.04
N GLY A 490 -1.72 -9.49 -13.98
CA GLY A 490 -0.30 -9.11 -13.79
C GLY A 490 0.67 -10.29 -13.68
N MET A 491 0.18 -11.50 -13.37
CA MET A 491 0.97 -12.74 -13.35
C MET A 491 0.58 -13.69 -14.50
N ALA A 492 -0.43 -13.29 -15.29
CA ALA A 492 -1.12 -14.12 -16.28
C ALA A 492 -1.58 -15.48 -15.70
N LEU A 493 -2.34 -15.42 -14.60
CA LEU A 493 -2.94 -16.58 -13.94
C LEU A 493 -4.46 -16.43 -13.88
N GLU A 494 -5.20 -17.54 -14.08
CA GLU A 494 -6.66 -17.56 -14.01
C GLU A 494 -7.21 -17.41 -12.59
N VAL A 495 -6.44 -17.84 -11.59
CA VAL A 495 -6.80 -17.71 -10.17
C VAL A 495 -5.52 -17.63 -9.34
N TYR A 496 -5.53 -16.79 -8.31
CA TYR A 496 -4.39 -16.62 -7.41
C TYR A 496 -4.83 -16.21 -6.00
N THR A 497 -4.05 -16.61 -5.00
CA THR A 497 -4.19 -16.17 -3.61
C THR A 497 -2.83 -16.21 -2.91
N ASN A 498 -2.72 -15.69 -1.68
CA ASN A 498 -1.52 -15.81 -0.85
C ASN A 498 -1.81 -16.75 0.33
N CYS A 499 -0.94 -17.73 0.57
CA CYS A 499 -1.07 -18.68 1.68
C CYS A 499 0.26 -18.99 2.39
N THR A 500 1.32 -18.24 2.06
CA THR A 500 2.72 -18.58 2.34
C THR A 500 3.35 -17.67 3.38
N SER A 501 2.59 -16.76 4.01
CA SER A 501 3.11 -15.90 5.08
C SER A 501 2.09 -15.59 6.20
N PRO A 502 1.45 -16.60 6.83
CA PRO A 502 0.38 -16.40 7.80
C PRO A 502 0.83 -15.79 9.13
N LEU A 503 2.12 -15.77 9.46
CA LEU A 503 2.62 -15.09 10.68
C LEU A 503 2.60 -13.56 10.55
N ARG A 504 2.60 -13.06 9.31
CA ARG A 504 2.71 -11.62 9.00
C ARG A 504 1.65 -11.07 8.06
N LYS A 505 0.80 -11.91 7.47
CA LYS A 505 -0.32 -11.49 6.61
C LYS A 505 -1.62 -12.16 7.04
N TYR A 506 -2.61 -11.35 7.38
CA TYR A 506 -3.91 -11.86 7.82
C TYR A 506 -4.69 -12.49 6.66
N VAL A 507 -4.42 -12.08 5.42
CA VAL A 507 -4.97 -12.73 4.21
C VAL A 507 -4.57 -14.21 4.17
N ASP A 508 -3.29 -14.51 4.37
CA ASP A 508 -2.76 -15.87 4.38
C ASP A 508 -3.30 -16.68 5.56
N PHE A 509 -3.45 -16.05 6.73
CA PHE A 509 -4.12 -16.66 7.89
C PHE A 509 -5.57 -17.08 7.57
N LEU A 510 -6.33 -16.22 6.87
CA LEU A 510 -7.68 -16.56 6.41
C LEU A 510 -7.69 -17.70 5.39
N VAL A 511 -6.72 -17.73 4.46
CA VAL A 511 -6.59 -18.84 3.51
C VAL A 511 -6.33 -20.16 4.24
N HIS A 512 -5.47 -20.18 5.27
CA HIS A 512 -5.25 -21.36 6.10
C HIS A 512 -6.54 -21.85 6.77
N LEU A 513 -7.34 -20.94 7.34
CA LEU A 513 -8.63 -21.29 7.94
C LEU A 513 -9.59 -21.92 6.92
N GLN A 514 -9.59 -21.42 5.68
CA GLN A 514 -10.46 -21.92 4.61
C GLN A 514 -9.97 -23.26 4.06
N ILE A 515 -8.66 -23.45 3.86
CA ILE A 515 -8.08 -24.74 3.48
C ILE A 515 -8.41 -25.81 4.52
N LYS A 516 -8.20 -25.51 5.81
CA LYS A 516 -8.48 -26.46 6.90
C LYS A 516 -9.97 -26.80 7.01
N ALA A 517 -10.86 -25.81 6.83
CA ALA A 517 -12.29 -26.07 6.77
C ALA A 517 -12.64 -27.09 5.67
N LEU A 518 -12.10 -26.91 4.46
CA LEU A 518 -12.30 -27.87 3.36
C LEU A 518 -11.72 -29.26 3.67
N LEU A 519 -10.52 -29.34 4.25
CA LEU A 519 -9.91 -30.60 4.66
C LEU A 519 -10.74 -31.35 5.71
N HIS A 520 -11.45 -30.61 6.57
CA HIS A 520 -12.29 -31.18 7.63
C HIS A 520 -13.73 -31.49 7.18
N GLY A 521 -14.09 -31.15 5.94
CA GLY A 521 -15.47 -31.27 5.43
C GLY A 521 -16.42 -30.20 5.97
N ASP A 522 -15.90 -29.13 6.56
CA ASP A 522 -16.66 -27.97 7.04
C ASP A 522 -16.95 -26.97 5.91
N GLN A 523 -17.89 -26.05 6.16
CA GLN A 523 -18.13 -24.94 5.23
C GLN A 523 -17.01 -23.89 5.29
N ALA A 524 -16.39 -23.64 4.15
CA ALA A 524 -15.34 -22.63 3.97
C ALA A 524 -15.92 -21.23 3.63
N THR A 525 -16.73 -20.66 4.53
CA THR A 525 -17.50 -19.43 4.30
C THR A 525 -17.10 -18.24 5.18
N GLN A 526 -15.95 -18.34 5.87
CA GLN A 526 -15.53 -17.36 6.88
C GLN A 526 -15.18 -15.98 6.30
N VAL A 527 -14.87 -15.91 5.01
CA VAL A 527 -14.53 -14.67 4.33
C VAL A 527 -15.78 -14.06 3.71
N SER A 528 -16.06 -12.81 4.07
CA SER A 528 -17.14 -12.01 3.49
C SER A 528 -16.57 -10.79 2.76
N THR A 529 -17.32 -10.25 1.81
CA THR A 529 -16.96 -9.01 1.09
C THR A 529 -16.68 -7.87 2.07
N THR A 530 -17.51 -7.70 3.09
CA THR A 530 -17.32 -6.67 4.13
C THR A 530 -16.03 -6.85 4.94
N LEU A 531 -15.63 -8.10 5.24
CA LEU A 531 -14.34 -8.36 5.88
C LEU A 531 -13.19 -7.93 4.98
N LEU A 532 -13.26 -8.27 3.69
CA LEU A 532 -12.22 -7.92 2.70
C LEU A 532 -12.13 -6.42 2.44
N GLU A 533 -13.24 -5.70 2.39
CA GLU A 533 -13.27 -4.24 2.27
C GLU A 533 -12.58 -3.57 3.46
N ARG A 534 -12.89 -4.01 4.68
CA ARG A 534 -12.24 -3.51 5.91
C ARG A 534 -10.75 -3.81 5.91
N LEU A 535 -10.35 -5.00 5.48
CA LEU A 535 -8.95 -5.40 5.38
C LEU A 535 -8.22 -4.58 4.30
N ALA A 536 -8.83 -4.39 3.13
CA ALA A 536 -8.27 -3.58 2.05
C ALA A 536 -8.05 -2.12 2.49
N GLN A 537 -8.98 -1.55 3.27
CA GLN A 537 -8.81 -0.23 3.85
C GLN A 537 -7.63 -0.16 4.84
N ARG A 538 -7.46 -1.17 5.70
CA ARG A 538 -6.33 -1.26 6.63
C ARG A 538 -4.99 -1.35 5.89
N LEU A 539 -4.93 -2.18 4.85
CA LEU A 539 -3.75 -2.29 3.98
C LEU A 539 -3.49 -0.99 3.21
N ALA A 540 -4.53 -0.24 2.82
CA ALA A 540 -4.38 1.08 2.23
C ALA A 540 -3.78 2.08 3.23
N ASN A 541 -4.29 2.15 4.46
CA ASN A 541 -3.76 3.00 5.52
C ASN A 541 -2.31 2.67 5.83
N THR A 542 -1.98 1.38 5.93
CA THR A 542 -0.60 0.90 6.13
C THR A 542 0.33 1.40 5.03
N ARG A 543 -0.06 1.23 3.76
CA ARG A 543 0.73 1.72 2.61
C ARG A 543 0.92 3.24 2.62
N GLN A 544 -0.09 3.99 3.05
CA GLN A 544 0.04 5.44 3.16
C GLN A 544 0.98 5.84 4.31
N ALA A 545 0.90 5.15 5.44
CA ALA A 545 1.78 5.38 6.58
C ALA A 545 3.25 5.11 6.24
N THR A 546 3.54 3.98 5.60
CA THR A 546 4.92 3.64 5.19
C THR A 546 5.44 4.62 4.16
N LEU A 547 4.63 4.96 3.15
CA LEU A 547 5.02 5.90 2.10
C LEU A 547 5.28 7.31 2.64
N GLU A 548 4.46 7.80 3.57
CA GLU A 548 4.68 9.10 4.20
C GLU A 548 5.97 9.11 5.04
N ALA A 549 6.19 8.08 5.86
CA ALA A 549 7.40 7.94 6.65
C ALA A 549 8.66 7.84 5.76
N GLU A 550 8.60 7.06 4.68
CA GLU A 550 9.66 6.94 3.67
C GLU A 550 9.98 8.28 3.01
N ARG A 551 8.97 9.00 2.54
CA ARG A 551 9.14 10.33 1.91
C ARG A 551 9.75 11.33 2.89
N TRP A 552 9.29 11.34 4.14
CA TRP A 552 9.84 12.22 5.15
C TRP A 552 11.30 11.90 5.45
N LEU A 553 11.64 10.62 5.60
CA LEU A 553 13.00 10.17 5.86
C LEU A 553 13.93 10.46 4.65
N ALA A 554 13.48 10.17 3.43
CA ALA A 554 14.17 10.51 2.19
C ALA A 554 14.38 12.01 2.03
N GLY A 555 13.36 12.81 2.34
CA GLY A 555 13.43 14.26 2.30
C GLY A 555 14.48 14.84 3.26
N LYS A 556 14.59 14.28 4.47
CA LYS A 556 15.66 14.64 5.43
C LYS A 556 17.04 14.28 4.89
N TYR A 557 17.18 13.12 4.24
CA TYR A 557 18.45 12.71 3.62
C TYR A 557 18.85 13.62 2.45
N LEU A 558 17.92 13.93 1.54
CA LEU A 558 18.18 14.86 0.43
C LEU A 558 18.53 16.27 0.93
N ALA A 559 17.87 16.75 1.99
CA ALA A 559 18.23 18.02 2.63
C ALA A 559 19.62 18.01 3.25
N ARG A 560 20.06 16.88 3.83
CA ARG A 560 21.42 16.68 4.33
C ARG A 560 22.45 16.74 3.19
N LEU A 561 22.26 15.96 2.13
CA LEU A 561 23.14 15.99 0.94
C LEU A 561 23.24 17.41 0.36
N ALA A 562 22.11 18.12 0.25
CA ALA A 562 22.07 19.48 -0.25
C ALA A 562 22.81 20.51 0.65
N ALA A 563 22.89 20.25 1.96
CA ALA A 563 23.67 21.04 2.90
C ALA A 563 25.17 20.72 2.83
N GLU A 564 25.52 19.48 2.48
CA GLU A 564 26.89 19.00 2.24
C GLU A 564 27.44 19.41 0.86
N GLY A 565 26.60 19.96 -0.02
CA GLY A 565 26.96 20.53 -1.32
C GLY A 565 26.47 19.72 -2.52
N GLU A 566 25.92 18.53 -2.30
CA GLU A 566 25.36 17.67 -3.33
C GLU A 566 23.89 18.04 -3.57
N ARG A 567 23.66 18.91 -4.57
CA ARG A 567 22.32 19.40 -4.92
C ARG A 567 21.81 18.91 -6.27
N THR A 568 22.70 18.41 -7.12
CA THR A 568 22.37 18.00 -8.48
C THR A 568 22.42 16.48 -8.57
N PHE A 569 21.41 15.89 -9.19
CA PHE A 569 21.22 14.45 -9.28
C PHE A 569 20.84 14.04 -10.70
N LYS A 570 21.34 12.88 -11.13
CA LYS A 570 20.83 12.18 -12.30
C LYS A 570 19.60 11.37 -11.90
N ALA A 571 18.59 11.39 -12.75
CA ALA A 571 17.34 10.71 -12.48
C ALA A 571 16.68 10.25 -13.78
N THR A 572 15.77 9.31 -13.63
CA THR A 572 14.94 8.80 -14.71
C THR A 572 13.48 9.19 -14.47
N VAL A 573 12.81 9.72 -15.51
CA VAL A 573 11.39 10.08 -15.44
C VAL A 573 10.53 8.82 -15.28
N SER A 574 9.83 8.70 -14.15
CA SER A 574 9.04 7.52 -13.80
C SER A 574 7.56 7.66 -14.11
N HIS A 575 7.01 8.88 -14.09
CA HIS A 575 5.60 9.14 -14.38
C HIS A 575 5.39 10.58 -14.84
N ILE A 576 4.48 10.80 -15.80
CA ILE A 576 4.17 12.13 -16.33
C ILE A 576 2.69 12.46 -16.14
N ASN A 577 2.41 13.68 -15.70
CA ASN A 577 1.07 14.25 -15.62
C ASN A 577 1.02 15.60 -16.35
N SER A 578 -0.14 16.25 -16.38
CA SER A 578 -0.29 17.55 -17.08
C SER A 578 0.44 18.72 -16.41
N SER A 579 0.80 18.60 -15.13
CA SER A 579 1.47 19.64 -14.35
C SER A 579 2.99 19.49 -14.25
N GLY A 580 3.53 18.33 -14.64
CA GLY A 580 4.92 17.97 -14.36
C GLY A 580 5.13 16.46 -14.36
N PHE A 581 6.19 16.01 -13.69
CA PHE A 581 6.58 14.60 -13.72
C PHE A 581 7.29 14.12 -12.45
N ASN A 582 7.09 12.84 -12.12
CA ASN A 582 7.84 12.14 -11.09
C ASN A 582 9.15 11.62 -11.67
N VAL A 583 10.15 11.56 -10.81
CA VAL A 583 11.51 11.14 -11.13
C VAL A 583 11.98 10.14 -10.09
N ARG A 584 12.87 9.25 -10.49
CA ARG A 584 13.60 8.35 -9.61
C ARG A 584 15.09 8.61 -9.79
N LEU A 585 15.79 8.93 -8.71
CA LEU A 585 17.23 9.21 -8.75
C LEU A 585 18.02 7.92 -9.05
N ASP A 586 19.01 8.01 -9.92
CA ASP A 586 19.68 6.81 -10.45
C ASP A 586 20.63 6.15 -9.44
N ASP A 587 21.23 6.94 -8.54
CA ASP A 587 22.28 6.50 -7.61
C ASP A 587 21.75 5.94 -6.29
N ASN A 588 20.55 6.37 -5.86
CA ASN A 588 19.97 5.97 -4.57
C ASN A 588 18.49 5.58 -4.66
N GLY A 589 17.87 5.66 -5.83
CA GLY A 589 16.49 5.24 -6.06
C GLY A 589 15.41 6.09 -5.37
N LEU A 590 15.79 7.20 -4.73
CA LEU A 590 14.83 8.11 -4.11
C LEU A 590 13.93 8.75 -5.16
N GLU A 591 12.69 9.02 -4.80
CA GLU A 591 11.71 9.62 -5.71
C GLU A 591 11.46 11.09 -5.42
N GLY A 592 11.07 11.83 -6.46
CA GLY A 592 10.77 13.24 -6.37
C GLY A 592 9.80 13.71 -7.44
N PHE A 593 9.46 14.99 -7.39
CA PHE A 593 8.58 15.62 -8.37
C PHE A 593 9.13 16.93 -8.91
N VAL A 594 8.96 17.11 -10.21
CA VAL A 594 9.23 18.36 -10.92
C VAL A 594 7.90 19.01 -11.28
N ASP A 595 7.63 20.18 -10.70
CA ASP A 595 6.45 20.98 -11.01
C ASP A 595 6.75 21.99 -12.13
N LEU A 596 6.13 21.80 -13.28
CA LEU A 596 6.30 22.68 -14.44
C LEU A 596 5.24 23.78 -14.54
N ARG A 597 4.28 23.88 -13.60
CA ARG A 597 3.25 24.94 -13.62
C ARG A 597 3.83 26.34 -13.46
N LYS A 598 4.98 26.45 -12.80
CA LYS A 598 5.72 27.69 -12.59
C LYS A 598 6.88 27.87 -13.58
N ASP A 599 7.05 26.95 -14.53
CA ASP A 599 8.08 27.06 -15.55
C ASP A 599 7.76 28.21 -16.53
N PRO A 600 8.76 28.97 -17.00
CA PRO A 600 8.54 30.03 -18.00
C PRO A 600 7.95 29.55 -19.33
N GLU A 601 8.23 28.30 -19.73
CA GLU A 601 7.67 27.68 -20.93
C GLU A 601 6.33 27.00 -20.66
N LYS A 602 5.42 27.08 -21.65
CA LYS A 602 4.15 26.37 -21.59
C LYS A 602 4.31 24.97 -22.16
N PHE A 603 3.97 23.96 -21.36
CA PHE A 603 3.99 22.56 -21.77
C PHE A 603 2.59 22.08 -22.15
N SER A 604 2.50 21.35 -23.27
CA SER A 604 1.32 20.57 -23.64
C SER A 604 1.54 19.11 -23.26
N TYR A 605 0.51 18.49 -22.68
CA TYR A 605 0.52 17.07 -22.34
C TYR A 605 -0.05 16.25 -23.50
N ASP A 606 0.74 15.31 -23.99
CA ASP A 606 0.29 14.26 -24.91
C ASP A 606 -0.04 13.00 -24.11
N LYS A 607 -1.32 12.64 -24.08
CA LYS A 607 -1.80 11.47 -23.36
C LYS A 607 -1.33 10.15 -23.96
N TRP A 608 -1.06 10.08 -25.26
CA TRP A 608 -0.70 8.83 -25.95
C TRP A 608 0.73 8.43 -25.65
N THR A 609 1.65 9.38 -25.87
CA THR A 609 3.07 9.19 -25.57
C THR A 609 3.44 9.50 -24.12
N ALA A 610 2.45 9.85 -23.28
CA ALA A 610 2.63 10.28 -21.89
C ALA A 610 3.80 11.27 -21.76
N SER A 611 3.80 12.33 -22.57
CA SER A 611 4.92 13.28 -22.66
C SER A 611 4.46 14.72 -22.46
N LEU A 612 5.38 15.57 -22.01
CA LEU A 612 5.20 17.02 -21.90
C LEU A 612 6.11 17.71 -22.91
N THR A 613 5.54 18.49 -23.82
CA THR A 613 6.29 19.19 -24.87
C THR A 613 6.05 20.70 -24.79
N SER A 614 7.12 21.48 -24.80
CA SER A 614 7.12 22.94 -24.95
C SER A 614 7.76 23.32 -26.29
N THR A 615 8.01 24.61 -26.50
CA THR A 615 8.66 25.08 -27.74
C THR A 615 10.10 24.58 -27.85
N THR A 616 10.82 24.39 -26.73
CA THR A 616 12.24 24.02 -26.77
C THR A 616 12.58 22.71 -26.07
N ARG A 617 11.71 22.21 -25.18
CA ARG A 617 11.96 21.02 -24.35
C ARG A 617 10.82 20.00 -24.46
N ARG A 618 11.17 18.72 -24.48
CA ARG A 618 10.27 17.57 -24.34
C ARG A 618 10.75 16.67 -23.21
N PHE A 619 9.79 16.24 -22.38
CA PHE A 619 9.98 15.25 -21.32
C PHE A 619 9.08 14.05 -21.59
N GLN A 620 9.62 12.83 -21.52
CA GLN A 620 8.88 11.58 -21.73
C GLN A 620 9.25 10.53 -20.68
N LEU A 621 8.46 9.47 -20.56
CA LEU A 621 8.74 8.35 -19.65
C LEU A 621 10.11 7.73 -19.96
N GLU A 622 10.79 7.28 -18.90
CA GLU A 622 12.12 6.64 -18.93
C GLU A 622 13.24 7.51 -19.50
N GLN A 623 12.98 8.80 -19.70
CA GLN A 623 14.01 9.76 -20.08
C GLN A 623 14.95 10.03 -18.89
N ALA A 624 16.25 9.96 -19.16
CA ALA A 624 17.27 10.47 -18.25
C ALA A 624 17.24 12.00 -18.19
N VAL A 625 17.22 12.54 -16.98
CA VAL A 625 17.17 13.98 -16.68
C VAL A 625 18.18 14.32 -15.59
N GLU A 626 18.61 15.58 -15.56
CA GLU A 626 19.46 16.12 -14.52
C GLU A 626 18.69 17.19 -13.75
N LEU A 627 18.68 17.05 -12.42
CA LEU A 627 17.76 17.76 -11.55
C LEU A 627 18.51 18.38 -10.38
N ARG A 628 18.00 19.50 -9.87
CA ARG A 628 18.44 20.14 -8.66
C ARG A 628 17.40 19.99 -7.56
N PHE A 629 17.80 19.45 -6.41
CA PHE A 629 16.94 19.40 -5.23
C PHE A 629 16.64 20.81 -4.72
N ARG A 630 15.36 21.08 -4.43
CA ARG A 630 14.87 22.38 -4.00
C ARG A 630 14.48 22.36 -2.53
N GLU A 631 13.42 21.62 -2.21
CA GLU A 631 12.86 21.54 -0.86
C GLU A 631 11.97 20.30 -0.70
N VAL A 632 11.54 20.04 0.53
CA VAL A 632 10.53 19.03 0.86
C VAL A 632 9.22 19.73 1.17
N ASP A 633 8.17 19.42 0.42
CA ASP A 633 6.84 19.96 0.68
C ASP A 633 6.14 19.14 1.77
N ARG A 634 6.13 19.68 3.00
CA ARG A 634 5.45 19.05 4.14
C ARG A 634 3.93 18.97 3.94
N ALA A 635 3.33 19.91 3.21
CA ALA A 635 1.89 19.94 2.98
C ALA A 635 1.47 18.90 1.92
N ASP A 636 2.36 18.57 0.98
CA ASP A 636 2.18 17.47 0.01
C ASP A 636 2.85 16.17 0.50
N GLN A 637 2.57 15.76 1.75
CA GLN A 637 3.04 14.49 2.34
C GLN A 637 4.57 14.28 2.24
N TYR A 638 5.35 15.31 2.58
CA TYR A 638 6.81 15.29 2.56
C TYR A 638 7.42 14.95 1.20
N ARG A 639 6.74 15.30 0.10
CA ARG A 639 7.26 15.04 -1.24
C ARG A 639 8.48 15.92 -1.53
N ALA A 640 9.55 15.30 -2.02
CA ALA A 640 10.73 16.02 -2.47
C ALA A 640 10.47 16.73 -3.80
N LEU A 641 10.75 18.03 -3.85
CA LEU A 641 10.59 18.87 -5.03
C LEU A 641 11.95 19.12 -5.68
N PHE A 642 11.97 19.01 -7.00
CA PHE A 642 13.14 19.18 -7.84
C PHE A 642 12.88 20.22 -8.94
N GLU A 643 13.94 20.85 -9.40
CA GLU A 643 13.96 21.73 -10.56
C GLU A 643 14.87 21.13 -11.63
N VAL A 644 14.51 21.31 -12.91
CA VAL A 644 15.31 20.79 -14.02
C VAL A 644 16.56 21.67 -14.20
N VAL A 645 17.73 21.07 -14.42
CA VAL A 645 18.95 21.83 -14.75
C VAL A 645 18.81 22.48 -16.13
N GLU A 646 19.40 23.67 -16.30
CA GLU A 646 19.35 24.41 -17.56
C GLU A 646 19.87 23.57 -18.74
N GLY A 647 19.12 23.58 -19.85
CA GLY A 647 19.44 22.79 -21.04
C GLY A 647 18.99 21.32 -20.99
N CYS A 648 18.43 20.84 -19.88
CA CYS A 648 17.90 19.49 -19.78
C CYS A 648 16.50 19.37 -20.42
N GLY A 649 16.26 18.25 -21.10
CA GLY A 649 15.08 17.99 -21.92
C GLY A 649 15.47 17.59 -23.35
N LEU A 650 14.67 16.74 -23.98
CA LEU A 650 14.85 16.41 -25.39
C LEU A 650 14.43 17.60 -26.26
N LYS A 651 15.05 17.76 -27.43
CA LYS A 651 14.53 18.70 -28.42
C LYS A 651 13.18 18.19 -28.93
N PRO A 652 12.14 19.04 -29.03
CA PRO A 652 10.89 18.67 -29.65
C PRO A 652 11.13 18.12 -31.06
N GLN A 653 10.53 16.97 -31.37
CA GLN A 653 10.58 16.44 -32.73
C GLN A 653 9.85 17.41 -33.67
N LYS A 654 10.44 17.71 -34.83
CA LYS A 654 9.70 18.42 -35.88
C LYS A 654 8.53 17.54 -36.31
N PRO A 655 7.31 18.09 -36.49
CA PRO A 655 6.20 17.30 -37.02
C PRO A 655 6.65 16.68 -38.34
N ALA A 656 6.48 15.36 -38.48
CA ALA A 656 6.68 14.70 -39.76
C ALA A 656 5.78 15.41 -40.79
N PRO A 657 6.27 15.72 -42.00
CA PRO A 657 5.44 16.32 -43.02
C PRO A 657 4.22 15.42 -43.23
N ALA A 658 3.03 16.00 -43.15
CA ALA A 658 1.78 15.28 -43.37
C ALA A 658 1.91 14.53 -44.71
N GLN A 659 1.83 13.20 -44.67
CA GLN A 659 1.71 12.41 -45.88
C GLN A 659 0.36 12.77 -46.49
N ILE A 660 0.39 13.67 -47.48
CA ILE A 660 -0.76 13.93 -48.34
C ILE A 660 -1.03 12.60 -49.05
N PRO A 661 -2.24 12.01 -48.92
CA PRO A 661 -2.56 10.81 -49.67
C PRO A 661 -2.42 11.15 -51.16
N THR A 662 -1.50 10.46 -51.83
CA THR A 662 -1.37 10.50 -53.28
C THR A 662 -2.73 10.06 -53.85
N PRO A 663 -3.40 10.87 -54.68
CA PRO A 663 -4.58 10.38 -55.40
C PRO A 663 -4.13 9.22 -56.29
N GLU A 664 -4.76 8.07 -56.14
CA GLU A 664 -4.53 6.92 -57.01
C GLU A 664 -4.84 7.29 -58.48
N PRO A 665 -4.07 6.78 -59.44
CA PRO A 665 -4.18 7.11 -60.87
C PRO A 665 -5.44 6.56 -61.54
#